data_AF-A0A2K6RE59-F1
#
_entry.id   AF-A0A2K6RE59-F1
#
_cell.length_a   1.000
_cell.length_b   1.000
_cell.length_c   1.000
_cell.angle_alpha   90.00
_cell.angle_beta   90.00
_cell.angle_gamma   90.00
#
_symmetry.space_group_name_H-M   'P 1'
#
loop_
_entity.id
_entity.type
_entity.pdbx_description
1 polymer ?
#
loop_
_entity_poly.entity_id
_entity_poly.type
_entity_poly.pdbx_seq_one_letter_code
_entity_poly.pdbx_strand_id
1 'polypeptide(L)'
;MANRRVGRGCWEVSPTERRLPAGLRVPATEEEESSPPVLSLSHFCRSPFLCFGDVLLGNSRTVPLALDNPNEEVAEVKISHFPAADLGFSVSQRCFVLQPKEKIVISVDWTPFKEGRVREIMTFLINDVLKHQAILLGNAEKQKKKKRSLWDTIKKKKISWATKIIQEKYRANKKKQKALQHNELKKETCVQASFQDMNIQKQIQEQHQAAIIIQKHCKAFKIRKHYLHLRATVVSIQRRYRKLTAVRTQAVICIQSYYRGFKVQRDIQNMHWAATLIQSFYRMHRAKVDYQKKKTAIVVIQNYYRLYIRVKTERKSFLAVQKSVRTIQAAFRGMKVRQKLKNVSEEKMAAIVNQSALCCYRSKTQYEAVQSEGVTIQEWYKASGLACSQEAEYHSQSRAAVTIQKAFRRMVTRKLETQKCAALRIQFFLQMAVYRRRFVQQKRAAITLQHYFRTWQTRKQFLLYRKAAVVLQNHYRAFLSAKHQRQVYLQIRSSVIIIQARSKGFIQKRKFQEIKNSAIKIQAMWRRYRAKKYLCKVKAACKIQAWYRCWRAHKEYLAILKAVKIIQGCFYTKLERTWFLNVRASAVIIQRKWRAILSAKIAHEHFLMIKRHRAACLIQAHYRGYKERQVFLRQKSAALIIQKYIRAREAGKRERIKYIEFKKSTVILQALVRGWLVRKRILEQRTKIRLLHFTAAAYYHLNALRIQRAYKLYLAVKNANKQVNSVICIQRWFRARLQQKKFIQKYYSIEKIEHEGQECLSQRNRAASVIQKAVRHFVLRKKQEKFTSGIIKMQALWRGYSWRKKNDCIKIKAIRLSLQVVNREIREENKLYKRTALALHYLLTYKHLSAILEALKHLEVVTRLSPLCCENMAQSGAISKIFVLIRSCNRSVPCMEVIRYAVQVLLNVSKYEKTTSAVYDVENCVDTLLELLQIYREKPGNKVADKGGSIFTKTCCLLAILLKTTNRASDVRSRSKVVDRIYSLYKLTAHKHKMNTERILHKQKKNSSISIPFIPETPVRTRIVSRLKPDWVLRRDNMEEITNPLQAIQMVMDTLGIPY
;
A
#
# COMPACT_ATOMS: atom_id res chain seq x y z
N MET A 1 28.31 26.49 40.16
CA MET A 1 26.87 26.64 39.92
C MET A 1 26.45 25.75 38.73
N ALA A 2 26.19 24.43 38.83
CA ALA A 2 25.85 23.52 39.93
C ALA A 2 24.35 23.38 40.31
N ASN A 3 23.59 22.69 39.42
CA ASN A 3 22.64 21.58 39.68
C ASN A 3 21.59 21.58 40.84
N ARG A 4 20.49 20.84 40.58
CA ARG A 4 19.43 20.31 41.50
C ARG A 4 18.22 21.26 41.75
N ARG A 5 16.99 20.78 42.02
CA ARG A 5 16.30 19.46 41.86
C ARG A 5 14.76 19.62 41.92
N VAL A 6 14.02 18.67 41.32
CA VAL A 6 12.74 18.04 41.76
C VAL A 6 11.98 18.73 42.93
N GLY A 7 10.70 19.16 42.85
CA GLY A 7 9.50 18.50 42.29
C GLY A 7 8.36 18.46 43.35
N ARG A 8 7.16 17.95 42.97
CA ARG A 8 5.84 18.07 43.66
C ARG A 8 5.18 19.46 43.47
N GLY A 9 3.85 19.59 43.42
CA GLY A 9 2.77 18.58 43.45
C GLY A 9 1.42 19.15 43.00
N CYS A 10 0.36 18.32 43.00
CA CYS A 10 -1.06 18.63 42.77
C CYS A 10 -1.48 19.63 41.67
N TRP A 11 -2.14 19.10 40.63
CA TRP A 11 -3.31 19.75 40.02
C TRP A 11 -4.38 18.66 39.76
N GLU A 12 -5.64 19.00 39.98
CA GLU A 12 -6.72 18.03 40.15
C GLU A 12 -7.29 17.48 38.83
N VAL A 13 -7.91 16.30 38.90
CA VAL A 13 -8.52 15.63 37.75
C VAL A 13 -9.97 16.08 37.58
N SER A 14 -10.17 17.20 36.88
CA SER A 14 -11.50 17.60 36.40
C SER A 14 -12.08 16.51 35.47
N PRO A 15 -13.32 16.01 35.68
CA PRO A 15 -13.85 14.89 34.91
C PRO A 15 -14.03 15.19 33.42
N THR A 16 -13.43 14.39 32.54
CA THR A 16 -13.66 14.51 31.10
C THR A 16 -14.99 13.85 30.70
N GLU A 17 -16.04 14.66 30.56
CA GLU A 17 -17.34 14.18 30.09
C GLU A 17 -17.23 13.41 28.76
N ARG A 18 -17.75 12.18 28.76
CA ARG A 18 -17.78 11.32 27.57
C ARG A 18 -19.12 11.48 26.88
N ARG A 19 -19.13 12.05 25.68
CA ARG A 19 -20.30 12.00 24.77
C ARG A 19 -20.80 10.57 24.63
N LEU A 20 -21.96 10.28 25.21
CA LEU A 20 -22.64 8.99 25.08
C LEU A 20 -23.23 8.83 23.66
N PRO A 21 -23.28 7.60 23.11
CA PRO A 21 -23.87 7.36 21.80
C PRO A 21 -25.40 7.33 21.88
N ALA A 22 -26.08 8.14 21.06
CA ALA A 22 -27.54 8.12 20.93
C ALA A 22 -28.03 6.73 20.47
N GLY A 23 -28.99 6.13 21.19
CA GLY A 23 -29.41 4.76 20.86
C GLY A 23 -30.50 4.08 21.69
N LEU A 24 -31.29 4.79 22.50
CA LEU A 24 -32.45 4.23 23.21
C LEU A 24 -33.52 5.32 23.44
N ARG A 25 -34.62 5.30 22.68
CA ARG A 25 -35.87 5.97 23.07
C ARG A 25 -36.71 4.95 23.84
N VAL A 26 -36.82 5.14 25.15
CA VAL A 26 -37.96 4.67 25.95
C VAL A 26 -38.93 5.84 26.03
N PRO A 27 -40.26 5.65 25.88
CA PRO A 27 -41.21 6.73 26.11
C PRO A 27 -41.28 7.04 27.60
N ALA A 28 -41.07 8.31 27.97
CA ALA A 28 -41.49 8.83 29.26
C ALA A 28 -42.94 9.34 29.12
N THR A 29 -43.76 9.03 30.12
CA THR A 29 -45.14 9.47 30.31
C THR A 29 -45.19 10.77 31.11
N GLU A 30 -46.27 11.52 30.88
CA GLU A 30 -46.75 12.64 31.71
C GLU A 30 -45.77 13.78 32.07
N GLU A 31 -46.33 14.80 32.73
CA GLU A 31 -45.78 16.15 32.90
C GLU A 31 -45.65 16.46 34.40
N GLU A 32 -44.54 17.07 34.82
CA GLU A 32 -44.42 17.70 36.14
C GLU A 32 -43.55 18.97 36.02
N GLU A 33 -44.26 20.09 36.03
CA GLU A 33 -43.86 21.48 36.33
C GLU A 33 -42.37 21.86 36.28
N SER A 34 -41.86 22.13 35.08
CA SER A 34 -40.71 23.02 34.92
C SER A 34 -41.16 24.47 35.09
N SER A 35 -40.65 25.18 36.10
CA SER A 35 -40.85 26.62 36.27
C SER A 35 -40.54 27.39 34.97
N PRO A 36 -41.28 28.46 34.63
CA PRO A 36 -41.08 29.19 33.39
C PRO A 36 -39.66 29.80 33.35
N PRO A 37 -38.98 29.79 32.18
CA PRO A 37 -37.68 30.43 32.04
C PRO A 37 -37.79 31.92 32.38
N VAL A 38 -36.85 32.41 33.18
CA VAL A 38 -36.83 33.80 33.67
C VAL A 38 -35.77 34.62 32.93
N LEU A 39 -36.16 35.80 32.44
CA LEU A 39 -35.26 36.89 32.06
C LEU A 39 -35.26 37.93 33.19
N SER A 40 -34.20 37.96 33.99
CA SER A 40 -34.00 39.01 34.97
C SER A 40 -33.44 40.27 34.29
N LEU A 41 -33.96 41.43 34.66
CA LEU A 41 -33.63 42.74 34.08
C LEU A 41 -32.42 43.40 34.77
N SER A 42 -31.54 42.58 35.34
CA SER A 42 -30.28 42.97 35.97
C SER A 42 -29.12 43.03 34.96
N HIS A 43 -28.21 43.99 35.15
CA HIS A 43 -27.00 44.10 34.33
C HIS A 43 -26.23 42.76 34.29
N PHE A 44 -25.85 42.33 33.08
CA PHE A 44 -25.15 41.07 32.78
C PHE A 44 -25.96 39.76 32.99
N CYS A 45 -27.30 39.81 33.03
CA CYS A 45 -28.13 38.60 33.04
C CYS A 45 -27.91 37.69 31.81
N ARG A 46 -28.13 36.37 31.96
CA ARG A 46 -28.03 35.38 30.88
C ARG A 46 -29.34 35.27 30.10
N SER A 47 -29.24 35.22 28.77
CA SER A 47 -30.40 34.96 27.90
C SER A 47 -31.07 33.61 28.18
N PRO A 48 -32.37 33.56 28.51
CA PRO A 48 -33.11 32.32 28.62
C PRO A 48 -33.37 31.69 27.25
N PHE A 49 -33.63 30.38 27.25
CA PHE A 49 -33.97 29.59 26.07
C PHE A 49 -35.44 29.16 26.12
N LEU A 50 -36.26 29.61 25.17
CA LEU A 50 -37.64 29.16 24.99
C LEU A 50 -37.64 27.95 24.05
N CYS A 51 -37.90 26.77 24.59
CA CYS A 51 -37.80 25.50 23.87
C CYS A 51 -39.19 24.97 23.46
N PHE A 52 -39.62 25.30 22.24
CA PHE A 52 -40.89 24.83 21.67
C PHE A 52 -40.87 23.33 21.29
N GLY A 53 -39.69 22.72 21.16
CA GLY A 53 -39.52 21.28 20.91
C GLY A 53 -39.88 20.86 19.48
N ASP A 54 -40.35 19.61 19.33
CA ASP A 54 -40.83 19.05 18.05
C ASP A 54 -42.30 19.47 17.82
N VAL A 55 -42.55 20.43 16.91
CA VAL A 55 -43.89 20.95 16.57
C VAL A 55 -44.27 20.52 15.15
N LEU A 56 -45.55 20.24 14.89
CA LEU A 56 -46.04 19.88 13.56
C LEU A 56 -46.36 21.13 12.73
N LEU A 57 -46.09 21.08 11.41
CA LEU A 57 -46.43 22.16 10.49
C LEU A 57 -47.94 22.49 10.54
N GLY A 58 -48.26 23.75 10.85
CA GLY A 58 -49.63 24.25 11.02
C GLY A 58 -50.24 24.11 12.42
N ASN A 59 -49.54 23.50 13.39
CA ASN A 59 -49.93 23.53 14.80
C ASN A 59 -49.19 24.68 15.52
N SER A 60 -49.89 25.42 16.38
CA SER A 60 -49.26 26.38 17.30
C SER A 60 -48.76 25.67 18.57
N ARG A 61 -47.75 26.26 19.22
CA ARG A 61 -47.38 25.97 20.62
C ARG A 61 -46.97 27.25 21.34
N THR A 62 -47.60 27.50 22.48
CA THR A 62 -47.25 28.59 23.41
C THR A 62 -46.17 28.14 24.40
N VAL A 63 -45.27 29.05 24.78
CA VAL A 63 -44.29 28.89 25.86
C VAL A 63 -44.27 30.19 26.69
N PRO A 64 -44.46 30.13 28.02
CA PRO A 64 -44.35 31.30 28.89
C PRO A 64 -42.88 31.70 29.12
N LEU A 65 -42.64 33.00 29.21
CA LEU A 65 -41.38 33.63 29.62
C LEU A 65 -41.67 34.59 30.77
N ALA A 66 -41.04 34.36 31.92
CA ALA A 66 -41.10 35.27 33.05
C ALA A 66 -40.09 36.41 32.87
N LEU A 67 -40.50 37.63 33.19
CA LEU A 67 -39.73 38.86 33.17
C LEU A 67 -39.70 39.39 34.60
N ASP A 68 -38.51 39.69 35.09
CA ASP A 68 -38.23 39.86 36.52
C ASP A 68 -37.41 41.14 36.72
N ASN A 69 -37.94 42.14 37.42
CA ASN A 69 -37.24 43.41 37.67
C ASN A 69 -36.63 43.43 39.08
N PRO A 70 -35.38 43.00 39.28
CA PRO A 70 -34.74 42.99 40.59
C PRO A 70 -34.26 44.38 41.05
N ASN A 71 -34.35 45.39 40.18
CA ASN A 71 -33.84 46.74 40.44
C ASN A 71 -34.86 47.53 41.28
N GLU A 72 -34.40 48.61 41.91
CA GLU A 72 -35.28 49.50 42.72
C GLU A 72 -35.93 50.62 41.90
N GLU A 73 -35.64 50.67 40.60
CA GLU A 73 -36.23 51.60 39.62
C GLU A 73 -37.35 50.93 38.79
N VAL A 74 -38.27 51.74 38.30
CA VAL A 74 -39.30 51.32 37.33
C VAL A 74 -38.65 51.03 35.97
N ALA A 75 -38.98 49.88 35.38
CA ALA A 75 -38.45 49.42 34.11
C ALA A 75 -39.53 49.45 33.02
N GLU A 76 -39.51 50.47 32.15
CA GLU A 76 -40.26 50.44 30.89
C GLU A 76 -39.52 49.53 29.90
N VAL A 77 -40.15 48.45 29.45
CA VAL A 77 -39.53 47.45 28.57
C VAL A 77 -40.29 47.34 27.25
N LYS A 78 -39.58 47.51 26.14
CA LYS A 78 -40.09 47.46 24.77
C LYS A 78 -39.41 46.33 23.99
N ILE A 79 -40.15 45.52 23.24
CA ILE A 79 -39.57 44.50 22.35
C ILE A 79 -39.06 45.18 21.07
N SER A 80 -37.83 45.69 21.13
CA SER A 80 -37.15 46.39 20.03
C SER A 80 -36.89 45.54 18.78
N HIS A 81 -36.74 44.22 18.93
CA HIS A 81 -36.62 43.29 17.80
C HIS A 81 -37.30 41.95 18.11
N PHE A 82 -38.18 41.54 17.20
CA PHE A 82 -38.92 40.29 17.24
C PHE A 82 -38.77 39.57 15.89
N PRO A 83 -38.78 38.23 15.83
CA PRO A 83 -38.60 37.50 14.58
C PRO A 83 -39.66 37.83 13.51
N ALA A 84 -39.27 37.68 12.24
CA ALA A 84 -40.15 37.96 11.10
C ALA A 84 -41.39 37.04 11.09
N ALA A 85 -42.54 37.59 10.70
CA ALA A 85 -43.83 36.90 10.75
C ALA A 85 -43.90 35.64 9.87
N ASP A 86 -43.08 35.53 8.82
CA ASP A 86 -43.01 34.36 7.93
C ASP A 86 -42.34 33.12 8.59
N LEU A 87 -41.75 33.29 9.77
CA LEU A 87 -41.26 32.23 10.66
C LEU A 87 -42.33 31.73 11.65
N GLY A 88 -43.47 32.43 11.74
CA GLY A 88 -44.65 32.00 12.50
C GLY A 88 -44.58 32.21 14.01
N PHE A 89 -43.81 33.19 14.51
CA PHE A 89 -43.82 33.55 15.93
C PHE A 89 -44.84 34.67 16.23
N SER A 90 -45.47 34.62 17.41
CA SER A 90 -46.27 35.71 17.99
C SER A 90 -45.96 35.89 19.49
N VAL A 91 -46.35 37.03 20.06
CA VAL A 91 -46.20 37.33 21.48
C VAL A 91 -47.40 38.15 21.95
N SER A 92 -47.88 37.88 23.17
CA SER A 92 -49.12 38.48 23.72
C SER A 92 -49.04 40.00 23.92
N GLN A 93 -47.87 40.54 24.27
CA GLN A 93 -47.66 41.97 24.56
C GLN A 93 -46.26 42.40 24.15
N ARG A 94 -46.09 43.67 23.74
CA ARG A 94 -44.81 44.21 23.22
C ARG A 94 -44.17 45.36 24.01
N CYS A 95 -44.95 46.05 24.83
CA CYS A 95 -44.48 47.09 25.74
C CYS A 95 -45.12 46.84 27.11
N PHE A 96 -44.34 46.93 28.18
CA PHE A 96 -44.79 46.73 29.56
C PHE A 96 -43.95 47.57 30.51
N VAL A 97 -44.56 48.07 31.58
CA VAL A 97 -43.90 48.82 32.65
C VAL A 97 -43.85 47.90 33.87
N LEU A 98 -42.66 47.56 34.33
CA LEU A 98 -42.42 46.71 35.50
C LEU A 98 -42.03 47.57 36.69
N GLN A 99 -42.76 47.43 37.80
CA GLN A 99 -42.44 48.05 39.07
C GLN A 99 -41.19 47.41 39.70
N PRO A 100 -40.57 48.07 40.69
CA PRO A 100 -39.49 47.49 41.48
C PRO A 100 -39.89 46.15 42.10
N LYS A 101 -39.04 45.12 41.96
CA LYS A 101 -39.24 43.76 42.49
C LYS A 101 -40.49 43.04 41.92
N GLU A 102 -41.09 43.55 40.84
CA GLU A 102 -42.21 42.92 40.13
C GLU A 102 -41.75 41.84 39.15
N LYS A 103 -42.63 40.84 38.92
CA LYS A 103 -42.40 39.74 37.98
C LYS A 103 -43.65 39.40 37.16
N ILE A 104 -43.60 39.68 35.86
CA ILE A 104 -44.69 39.44 34.88
C ILE A 104 -44.36 38.22 34.01
N VAL A 105 -45.38 37.50 33.54
CA VAL A 105 -45.20 36.38 32.58
C VAL A 105 -45.84 36.74 31.25
N ILE A 106 -45.07 36.69 30.16
CA ILE A 106 -45.58 36.86 28.79
C ILE A 106 -45.62 35.53 28.04
N SER A 107 -46.61 35.36 27.17
CA SER A 107 -46.76 34.19 26.31
C SER A 107 -46.15 34.46 24.94
N VAL A 108 -45.26 33.57 24.51
CA VAL A 108 -44.69 33.56 23.14
C VAL A 108 -45.20 32.30 22.43
N ASP A 109 -45.79 32.44 21.26
CA ASP A 109 -46.27 31.31 20.45
C ASP A 109 -45.38 31.06 19.25
N TRP A 110 -45.38 29.82 18.77
CA TRP A 110 -44.76 29.43 17.52
C TRP A 110 -45.65 28.48 16.70
N THR A 111 -45.86 28.83 15.43
CA THR A 111 -46.72 28.13 14.46
C THR A 111 -45.97 27.93 13.15
N PRO A 112 -45.17 26.85 13.00
CA PRO A 112 -44.24 26.73 11.88
C PRO A 112 -44.91 26.47 10.52
N PHE A 113 -44.59 27.34 9.55
CA PHE A 113 -44.99 27.20 8.14
C PHE A 113 -43.98 26.43 7.27
N LYS A 114 -42.73 26.28 7.71
CA LYS A 114 -41.61 25.69 6.93
C LYS A 114 -40.93 24.55 7.72
N GLU A 115 -40.58 23.45 7.03
CA GLU A 115 -39.94 22.26 7.64
C GLU A 115 -38.46 22.54 7.95
N GLY A 116 -38.03 22.38 9.21
CA GLY A 116 -36.65 22.64 9.62
C GLY A 116 -36.48 22.94 11.11
N ARG A 117 -35.24 23.21 11.51
CA ARG A 117 -34.90 23.73 12.85
C ARG A 117 -34.77 25.23 12.79
N VAL A 118 -35.41 25.92 13.73
CA VAL A 118 -35.43 27.37 13.84
C VAL A 118 -34.72 27.78 15.14
N ARG A 119 -33.86 28.79 15.05
CA ARG A 119 -33.22 29.45 16.19
C ARG A 119 -33.21 30.95 15.92
N GLU A 120 -34.03 31.68 16.64
CA GLU A 120 -34.15 33.14 16.53
C GLU A 120 -33.86 33.82 17.87
N ILE A 121 -33.76 35.15 17.85
CA ILE A 121 -33.50 35.98 19.03
C ILE A 121 -34.61 37.02 19.15
N MET A 122 -35.11 37.17 20.37
CA MET A 122 -36.11 38.15 20.79
C MET A 122 -35.41 39.17 21.70
N THR A 123 -35.51 40.45 21.39
CA THR A 123 -34.66 41.51 21.99
C THR A 123 -35.50 42.55 22.70
N PHE A 124 -35.29 42.65 24.01
CA PHE A 124 -35.94 43.60 24.91
C PHE A 124 -35.04 44.82 25.11
N LEU A 125 -35.63 45.99 25.18
CA LEU A 125 -34.99 47.28 25.41
C LEU A 125 -35.62 47.90 26.66
N ILE A 126 -34.82 48.18 27.69
CA ILE A 126 -35.28 48.71 28.98
C ILE A 126 -34.89 50.19 29.08
N ASN A 127 -35.84 51.04 29.44
CA ASN A 127 -35.70 52.50 29.57
C ASN A 127 -34.98 53.11 28.35
N ASP A 128 -35.31 52.59 27.16
CA ASP A 128 -34.70 52.82 25.83
C ASP A 128 -33.16 52.65 25.70
N VAL A 129 -32.47 52.20 26.75
CA VAL A 129 -31.00 52.08 26.81
C VAL A 129 -30.51 50.64 26.85
N LEU A 130 -31.01 49.81 27.77
CA LEU A 130 -30.41 48.50 28.10
C LEU A 130 -31.00 47.37 27.25
N LYS A 131 -30.15 46.57 26.58
CA LYS A 131 -30.56 45.52 25.63
C LYS A 131 -30.42 44.11 26.22
N HIS A 132 -31.55 43.47 26.48
CA HIS A 132 -31.65 42.09 26.94
C HIS A 132 -32.14 41.17 25.80
N GLN A 133 -31.82 39.87 25.87
CA GLN A 133 -32.14 38.90 24.80
C GLN A 133 -32.70 37.60 25.37
N ALA A 134 -33.70 37.03 24.70
CA ALA A 134 -34.16 35.65 24.86
C ALA A 134 -34.00 34.88 23.53
N ILE A 135 -33.71 33.58 23.61
CA ILE A 135 -33.40 32.75 22.43
C ILE A 135 -34.54 31.75 22.20
N LEU A 136 -35.18 31.82 21.03
CA LEU A 136 -36.28 30.94 20.64
C LEU A 136 -35.73 29.70 19.93
N LEU A 137 -36.15 28.49 20.32
CA LEU A 137 -35.67 27.22 19.76
C LEU A 137 -36.82 26.27 19.42
N GLY A 138 -36.92 25.85 18.16
CA GLY A 138 -37.96 24.94 17.69
C GLY A 138 -37.52 24.01 16.55
N ASN A 139 -38.21 22.88 16.40
CA ASN A 139 -38.02 21.91 15.31
C ASN A 139 -39.36 21.55 14.67
N ALA A 140 -39.57 21.97 13.43
CA ALA A 140 -40.80 21.76 12.67
C ALA A 140 -40.76 20.41 11.93
N GLU A 141 -41.47 19.41 12.45
CA GLU A 141 -41.60 18.10 11.82
C GLU A 141 -42.78 18.05 10.84
N LYS A 142 -42.52 17.55 9.63
CA LYS A 142 -43.57 17.21 8.67
C LYS A 142 -44.24 15.89 9.02
N GLN A 143 -45.57 15.85 8.97
CA GLN A 143 -46.36 14.67 9.35
C GLN A 143 -45.94 13.42 8.53
N LYS A 144 -45.22 12.50 9.18
CA LYS A 144 -44.63 11.32 8.53
C LYS A 144 -45.72 10.34 8.11
N LYS A 145 -46.14 10.40 6.84
CA LYS A 145 -47.05 9.42 6.21
C LYS A 145 -46.54 8.00 6.46
N LYS A 146 -47.13 7.30 7.44
CA LYS A 146 -46.79 5.92 7.81
C LYS A 146 -46.90 5.05 6.55
N LYS A 147 -45.78 4.50 6.08
CA LYS A 147 -45.79 3.46 5.04
C LYS A 147 -46.53 2.24 5.59
N ARG A 148 -47.83 2.14 5.29
CA ARG A 148 -48.67 0.97 5.62
C ARG A 148 -47.92 -0.29 5.18
N SER A 149 -47.86 -1.30 6.04
CA SER A 149 -47.02 -2.45 5.72
C SER A 149 -47.61 -3.22 4.53
N LEU A 150 -46.76 -3.92 3.80
CA LEU A 150 -47.21 -4.80 2.72
C LEU A 150 -48.19 -5.85 3.27
N TRP A 151 -48.00 -6.27 4.52
CA TRP A 151 -48.85 -7.20 5.25
C TRP A 151 -50.26 -6.66 5.52
N ASP A 152 -50.43 -5.38 5.86
CA ASP A 152 -51.75 -4.77 6.08
C ASP A 152 -52.56 -4.75 4.78
N THR A 153 -51.88 -4.40 3.67
CA THR A 153 -52.47 -4.38 2.33
C THR A 153 -52.88 -5.80 1.88
N ILE A 154 -52.05 -6.81 2.16
CA ILE A 154 -52.36 -8.22 1.89
C ILE A 154 -53.49 -8.73 2.80
N LYS A 155 -53.51 -8.35 4.08
CA LYS A 155 -54.56 -8.73 5.04
C LYS A 155 -55.91 -8.15 4.64
N LYS A 156 -55.97 -6.86 4.25
CA LYS A 156 -57.22 -6.23 3.77
C LYS A 156 -57.69 -6.84 2.45
N LYS A 157 -56.80 -7.18 1.50
CA LYS A 157 -57.17 -7.92 0.28
C LYS A 157 -57.71 -9.33 0.58
N LYS A 158 -57.10 -10.08 1.51
CA LYS A 158 -57.62 -11.42 1.90
C LYS A 158 -58.99 -11.36 2.58
N ILE A 159 -59.20 -10.39 3.46
CA ILE A 159 -60.51 -10.18 4.11
C ILE A 159 -61.58 -9.81 3.08
N SER A 160 -61.27 -8.89 2.15
CA SER A 160 -62.17 -8.49 1.06
C SER A 160 -62.55 -9.66 0.14
N TRP A 161 -61.60 -10.53 -0.20
CA TRP A 161 -61.85 -11.73 -1.01
C TRP A 161 -62.72 -12.76 -0.27
N ALA A 162 -62.46 -12.98 1.02
CA ALA A 162 -63.27 -13.87 1.86
C ALA A 162 -64.72 -13.35 2.01
N THR A 163 -64.92 -12.05 2.27
CA THR A 163 -66.26 -11.46 2.35
C THR A 163 -67.02 -11.55 1.04
N LYS A 164 -66.35 -11.39 -0.11
CA LYS A 164 -66.98 -11.50 -1.44
C LYS A 164 -67.49 -12.92 -1.69
N ILE A 165 -66.68 -13.95 -1.42
CA ILE A 165 -67.08 -15.36 -1.55
C ILE A 165 -68.20 -15.74 -0.58
N ILE A 166 -68.23 -15.19 0.64
CA ILE A 166 -69.33 -15.41 1.59
C ILE A 166 -70.63 -14.78 1.07
N GLN A 167 -70.58 -13.55 0.52
CA GLN A 167 -71.75 -12.91 -0.09
C GLN A 167 -72.25 -13.65 -1.34
N GLU A 168 -71.34 -14.16 -2.19
CA GLU A 168 -71.69 -14.96 -3.37
C GLU A 168 -72.37 -16.28 -2.97
N LYS A 169 -71.83 -17.00 -1.97
CA LYS A 169 -72.49 -18.20 -1.43
C LYS A 169 -73.84 -17.92 -0.78
N TYR A 170 -73.96 -16.82 -0.02
CA TYR A 170 -75.23 -16.42 0.61
C TYR A 170 -76.30 -16.09 -0.44
N ARG A 171 -75.93 -15.35 -1.51
CA ARG A 171 -76.81 -15.04 -2.64
C ARG A 171 -77.23 -16.31 -3.41
N ALA A 172 -76.31 -17.25 -3.62
CA ALA A 172 -76.62 -18.54 -4.24
C ALA A 172 -77.60 -19.37 -3.40
N ASN A 173 -77.41 -19.44 -2.08
CA ASN A 173 -78.30 -20.18 -1.19
C ASN A 173 -79.70 -19.53 -1.09
N LYS A 174 -79.77 -18.19 -1.09
CA LYS A 174 -81.04 -17.44 -1.12
C LYS A 174 -81.80 -17.63 -2.45
N LYS A 175 -81.12 -17.83 -3.59
CA LYS A 175 -81.76 -18.30 -4.82
C LYS A 175 -82.26 -19.75 -4.69
N LYS A 176 -81.48 -20.66 -4.09
CA LYS A 176 -81.87 -22.07 -3.92
C LYS A 176 -83.12 -22.24 -3.05
N GLN A 177 -83.28 -21.46 -1.97
CA GLN A 177 -84.50 -21.54 -1.14
C GLN A 177 -85.75 -21.01 -1.87
N LYS A 178 -85.64 -19.97 -2.70
CA LYS A 178 -86.78 -19.50 -3.52
C LYS A 178 -87.26 -20.52 -4.55
N ALA A 179 -86.39 -21.44 -4.99
CA ALA A 179 -86.75 -22.52 -5.91
C ALA A 179 -87.36 -23.77 -5.22
N LEU A 180 -87.58 -23.73 -3.91
CA LEU A 180 -88.10 -24.85 -3.10
C LEU A 180 -89.47 -24.55 -2.45
N GLN A 181 -90.12 -23.44 -2.80
CA GLN A 181 -91.46 -23.07 -2.29
C GLN A 181 -92.56 -23.15 -3.36
N HIS A 182 -92.29 -23.77 -4.51
CA HIS A 182 -93.28 -24.02 -5.54
C HIS A 182 -93.35 -25.53 -5.81
N ASN A 183 -94.58 -26.05 -5.87
CA ASN A 183 -94.96 -27.45 -6.13
C ASN A 183 -95.05 -28.38 -4.89
N GLU A 184 -95.91 -28.01 -3.94
CA GLU A 184 -96.77 -28.99 -3.27
C GLU A 184 -98.21 -28.77 -3.74
N LEU A 185 -98.83 -29.77 -4.39
CA LEU A 185 -100.28 -30.09 -4.32
C LEU A 185 -100.64 -31.27 -5.26
N LYS A 186 -101.29 -32.29 -4.68
CA LYS A 186 -102.19 -33.31 -5.28
C LYS A 186 -101.64 -34.33 -6.30
N LYS A 187 -101.75 -35.62 -5.88
CA LYS A 187 -102.32 -36.78 -6.62
C LYS A 187 -101.58 -37.35 -7.86
N GLU A 188 -101.66 -38.64 -8.22
CA GLU A 188 -101.87 -39.90 -7.46
C GLU A 188 -101.57 -41.11 -8.40
N THR A 189 -100.81 -42.12 -7.93
CA THR A 189 -100.76 -43.53 -8.44
C THR A 189 -100.37 -43.85 -9.91
N CYS A 190 -100.01 -45.13 -10.12
CA CYS A 190 -100.00 -45.87 -11.40
C CYS A 190 -98.84 -45.76 -12.43
N VAL A 191 -97.58 -45.58 -12.02
CA VAL A 191 -96.40 -46.06 -12.80
C VAL A 191 -95.32 -46.62 -11.86
N GLN A 192 -95.59 -47.78 -11.23
CA GLN A 192 -94.85 -48.17 -10.01
C GLN A 192 -93.74 -49.23 -10.19
N ALA A 193 -93.62 -49.86 -11.36
CA ALA A 193 -92.60 -50.90 -11.62
C ALA A 193 -91.27 -50.33 -12.14
N SER A 194 -91.28 -49.65 -13.29
CA SER A 194 -90.07 -49.22 -14.00
C SER A 194 -89.22 -48.17 -13.25
N PHE A 195 -89.82 -47.39 -12.35
CA PHE A 195 -89.12 -46.36 -11.58
C PHE A 195 -88.35 -46.90 -10.35
N GLN A 196 -88.64 -48.14 -9.92
CA GLN A 196 -87.91 -48.75 -8.79
C GLN A 196 -86.55 -49.29 -9.25
N ASP A 197 -86.50 -50.04 -10.35
CA ASP A 197 -85.26 -50.61 -10.88
C ASP A 197 -84.21 -49.53 -11.19
N MET A 198 -84.63 -48.41 -11.78
CA MET A 198 -83.71 -47.31 -12.10
C MET A 198 -83.15 -46.63 -10.84
N ASN A 199 -83.90 -46.58 -9.73
CA ASN A 199 -83.38 -46.14 -8.43
C ASN A 199 -82.47 -47.18 -7.78
N ILE A 200 -82.79 -48.48 -7.90
CA ILE A 200 -81.97 -49.57 -7.35
C ILE A 200 -80.61 -49.63 -8.06
N GLN A 201 -80.57 -49.57 -9.40
CA GLN A 201 -79.31 -49.51 -10.16
C GLN A 201 -78.48 -48.27 -9.77
N LYS A 202 -79.12 -47.10 -9.65
CA LYS A 202 -78.46 -45.86 -9.24
C LYS A 202 -77.90 -45.95 -7.81
N GLN A 203 -78.62 -46.56 -6.89
CA GLN A 203 -78.18 -46.80 -5.51
C GLN A 203 -77.02 -47.81 -5.44
N ILE A 204 -77.06 -48.88 -6.25
CA ILE A 204 -75.93 -49.83 -6.41
C ILE A 204 -74.70 -49.09 -6.97
N GLN A 205 -74.88 -48.23 -7.96
CA GLN A 205 -73.78 -47.47 -8.58
C GLN A 205 -73.18 -46.44 -7.61
N GLU A 206 -73.99 -45.79 -6.77
CA GLU A 206 -73.52 -44.95 -5.66
C GLU A 206 -72.76 -45.77 -4.60
N GLN A 207 -73.23 -46.97 -4.25
CA GLN A 207 -72.51 -47.87 -3.33
C GLN A 207 -71.19 -48.38 -3.92
N HIS A 208 -71.14 -48.72 -5.20
CA HIS A 208 -69.89 -49.07 -5.89
C HIS A 208 -68.94 -47.87 -5.95
N GLN A 209 -69.42 -46.66 -6.20
CA GLN A 209 -68.57 -45.47 -6.22
C GLN A 209 -68.03 -45.15 -4.81
N ALA A 210 -68.84 -45.31 -3.76
CA ALA A 210 -68.39 -45.22 -2.38
C ALA A 210 -67.34 -46.31 -2.04
N ALA A 211 -67.56 -47.56 -2.48
CA ALA A 211 -66.60 -48.65 -2.30
C ALA A 211 -65.28 -48.37 -3.03
N ILE A 212 -65.31 -47.86 -4.26
CA ILE A 212 -64.11 -47.44 -5.01
C ILE A 212 -63.37 -46.33 -4.28
N ILE A 213 -64.07 -45.33 -3.74
CA ILE A 213 -63.47 -44.25 -2.94
C ILE A 213 -62.83 -44.81 -1.66
N ILE A 214 -63.52 -45.68 -0.92
CA ILE A 214 -63.00 -46.32 0.30
C ILE A 214 -61.78 -47.20 -0.02
N GLN A 215 -61.83 -48.03 -1.06
CA GLN A 215 -60.70 -48.86 -1.50
C GLN A 215 -59.52 -48.00 -1.95
N LYS A 216 -59.75 -46.90 -2.69
CA LYS A 216 -58.73 -45.93 -3.10
C LYS A 216 -58.06 -45.27 -1.89
N HIS A 217 -58.85 -44.86 -0.89
CA HIS A 217 -58.31 -44.33 0.38
C HIS A 217 -57.56 -45.39 1.19
N CYS A 218 -58.03 -46.64 1.26
CA CYS A 218 -57.33 -47.74 1.93
C CYS A 218 -56.02 -48.13 1.24
N LYS A 219 -55.99 -48.19 -0.11
CA LYS A 219 -54.76 -48.40 -0.89
C LYS A 219 -53.77 -47.24 -0.66
N ALA A 220 -54.23 -46.00 -0.74
CA ALA A 220 -53.42 -44.81 -0.44
C ALA A 220 -52.91 -44.78 1.01
N PHE A 221 -53.72 -45.21 1.98
CA PHE A 221 -53.33 -45.30 3.39
C PHE A 221 -52.27 -46.39 3.62
N LYS A 222 -52.43 -47.59 3.04
CA LYS A 222 -51.41 -48.66 3.10
C LYS A 222 -50.08 -48.18 2.51
N ILE A 223 -50.09 -47.56 1.33
CA ILE A 223 -48.90 -46.97 0.69
C ILE A 223 -48.28 -45.87 1.58
N ARG A 224 -49.09 -44.96 2.13
CA ARG A 224 -48.61 -43.86 2.99
C ARG A 224 -48.05 -44.36 4.32
N LYS A 225 -48.60 -45.44 4.90
CA LYS A 225 -48.05 -46.13 6.09
C LYS A 225 -46.67 -46.73 5.78
N HIS A 226 -46.52 -47.41 4.65
CA HIS A 226 -45.24 -47.97 4.19
C HIS A 226 -44.18 -46.87 3.94
N TYR A 227 -44.55 -45.81 3.22
CA TYR A 227 -43.68 -44.66 2.97
C TYR A 227 -43.25 -43.96 4.27
N LEU A 228 -44.16 -43.78 5.25
CA LEU A 228 -43.82 -43.18 6.54
C LEU A 228 -42.87 -44.07 7.36
N HIS A 229 -43.02 -45.40 7.29
CA HIS A 229 -42.10 -46.33 7.94
C HIS A 229 -40.69 -46.28 7.31
N LEU A 230 -40.59 -46.38 5.98
CA LEU A 230 -39.33 -46.22 5.24
C LEU A 230 -38.68 -44.85 5.50
N ARG A 231 -39.47 -43.77 5.56
CA ARG A 231 -38.97 -42.44 5.89
C ARG A 231 -38.47 -42.36 7.34
N ALA A 232 -39.09 -43.07 8.29
CA ALA A 232 -38.65 -43.12 9.68
C ALA A 232 -37.34 -43.90 9.86
N THR A 233 -37.16 -45.03 9.16
CA THR A 233 -35.90 -45.79 9.18
C THR A 233 -34.77 -45.00 8.52
N VAL A 234 -35.01 -44.41 7.34
CA VAL A 234 -34.03 -43.52 6.66
C VAL A 234 -33.64 -42.32 7.52
N VAL A 235 -34.60 -41.64 8.17
CA VAL A 235 -34.29 -40.51 9.08
C VAL A 235 -33.51 -40.99 10.31
N SER A 236 -33.75 -42.20 10.81
CA SER A 236 -33.00 -42.77 11.93
C SER A 236 -31.56 -43.12 11.55
N ILE A 237 -31.34 -43.70 10.36
CA ILE A 237 -30.02 -43.95 9.78
C ILE A 237 -29.27 -42.61 9.56
N GLN A 238 -29.93 -41.62 8.96
CA GLN A 238 -29.35 -40.28 8.77
C GLN A 238 -28.99 -39.59 10.09
N ARG A 239 -29.81 -39.74 11.15
CA ARG A 239 -29.48 -39.26 12.51
C ARG A 239 -28.28 -39.98 13.10
N ARG A 240 -28.19 -41.31 12.95
CA ARG A 240 -27.06 -42.13 13.44
C ARG A 240 -25.76 -41.76 12.72
N TYR A 241 -25.80 -41.60 11.39
CA TYR A 241 -24.68 -41.13 10.58
C TYR A 241 -24.26 -39.71 10.94
N ARG A 242 -25.20 -38.76 11.14
CA ARG A 242 -24.89 -37.40 11.58
C ARG A 242 -24.29 -37.34 12.99
N LYS A 243 -24.68 -38.24 13.91
CA LYS A 243 -24.04 -38.37 15.23
C LYS A 243 -22.60 -38.91 15.09
N LEU A 244 -22.40 -39.92 14.24
CA LEU A 244 -21.07 -40.51 13.99
C LEU A 244 -20.10 -39.51 13.34
N THR A 245 -20.55 -38.76 12.32
CA THR A 245 -19.73 -37.73 11.69
C THR A 245 -19.47 -36.55 12.62
N ALA A 246 -20.44 -36.11 13.43
CA ALA A 246 -20.22 -35.09 14.45
C ALA A 246 -19.11 -35.49 15.45
N VAL A 247 -19.14 -36.74 15.97
CA VAL A 247 -18.09 -37.26 16.86
C VAL A 247 -16.73 -37.30 16.15
N ARG A 248 -16.66 -37.80 14.91
CA ARG A 248 -15.41 -37.78 14.11
C ARG A 248 -14.89 -36.35 13.89
N THR A 249 -15.75 -35.39 13.55
CA THR A 249 -15.34 -33.99 13.41
C THR A 249 -14.89 -33.37 14.73
N GLN A 250 -15.52 -33.71 15.86
CA GLN A 250 -15.12 -33.19 17.16
C GLN A 250 -13.77 -33.76 17.59
N ALA A 251 -13.52 -35.06 17.38
CA ALA A 251 -12.21 -35.68 17.61
C ALA A 251 -11.12 -35.03 16.75
N VAL A 252 -11.38 -34.82 15.45
CA VAL A 252 -10.46 -34.11 14.54
C VAL A 252 -10.24 -32.67 14.98
N ILE A 253 -11.26 -31.94 15.44
CA ILE A 253 -11.12 -30.58 15.97
C ILE A 253 -10.28 -30.58 17.25
N CYS A 254 -10.50 -31.51 18.18
CA CYS A 254 -9.70 -31.66 19.40
C CYS A 254 -8.22 -31.93 19.05
N ILE A 255 -7.93 -32.94 18.22
CA ILE A 255 -6.56 -33.30 17.79
C ILE A 255 -5.90 -32.12 17.05
N GLN A 256 -6.60 -31.47 16.12
CA GLN A 256 -6.08 -30.27 15.43
C GLN A 256 -5.85 -29.10 16.40
N SER A 257 -6.68 -28.91 17.42
CA SER A 257 -6.52 -27.84 18.40
C SER A 257 -5.33 -28.10 19.33
N TYR A 258 -5.15 -29.34 19.77
CA TYR A 258 -4.01 -29.79 20.57
C TYR A 258 -2.70 -29.67 19.78
N TYR A 259 -2.65 -30.19 18.55
CA TYR A 259 -1.49 -30.06 17.67
C TYR A 259 -1.16 -28.59 17.33
N ARG A 260 -2.17 -27.74 17.12
CA ARG A 260 -1.94 -26.28 16.95
C ARG A 260 -1.40 -25.62 18.22
N GLY A 261 -1.89 -26.02 19.40
CA GLY A 261 -1.38 -25.55 20.69
C GLY A 261 0.09 -25.95 20.89
N PHE A 262 0.37 -27.25 20.79
CA PHE A 262 1.72 -27.83 20.87
C PHE A 262 2.68 -27.17 19.86
N LYS A 263 2.26 -27.00 18.59
CA LYS A 263 3.08 -26.35 17.58
C LYS A 263 3.37 -24.89 17.92
N VAL A 264 2.38 -24.12 18.37
CA VAL A 264 2.59 -22.73 18.79
C VAL A 264 3.49 -22.65 20.03
N GLN A 265 3.37 -23.57 20.99
CA GLN A 265 4.26 -23.64 22.16
C GLN A 265 5.70 -23.99 21.75
N ARG A 266 5.90 -24.96 20.85
CA ARG A 266 7.22 -25.34 20.33
C ARG A 266 7.84 -24.23 19.46
N ASP A 267 7.05 -23.54 18.64
CA ASP A 267 7.49 -22.37 17.88
C ASP A 267 7.89 -21.22 18.82
N ILE A 268 7.15 -20.98 19.92
CA ILE A 268 7.50 -20.00 20.97
C ILE A 268 8.79 -20.40 21.70
N GLN A 269 8.94 -21.68 22.10
CA GLN A 269 10.17 -22.18 22.70
C GLN A 269 11.37 -21.99 21.76
N ASN A 270 11.23 -22.34 20.48
CA ASN A 270 12.26 -22.11 19.46
C ASN A 270 12.62 -20.62 19.32
N MET A 271 11.63 -19.71 19.39
CA MET A 271 11.89 -18.26 19.40
C MET A 271 12.61 -17.81 20.67
N HIS A 272 12.32 -18.38 21.84
CA HIS A 272 13.07 -18.09 23.07
C HIS A 272 14.50 -18.62 23.02
N TRP A 273 14.73 -19.86 22.55
CA TRP A 273 16.08 -20.41 22.33
C TRP A 273 16.89 -19.56 21.35
N ALA A 274 16.29 -19.18 20.21
CA ALA A 274 16.93 -18.28 19.24
C ALA A 274 17.21 -16.89 19.83
N ALA A 275 16.30 -16.33 20.65
CA ALA A 275 16.52 -15.06 21.34
C ALA A 275 17.66 -15.16 22.36
N THR A 276 17.73 -16.24 23.16
CA THR A 276 18.82 -16.48 24.11
C THR A 276 20.17 -16.62 23.40
N LEU A 277 20.23 -17.35 22.27
CA LEU A 277 21.43 -17.46 21.44
C LEU A 277 21.84 -16.10 20.85
N ILE A 278 20.92 -15.35 20.24
CA ILE A 278 21.22 -14.02 19.69
C ILE A 278 21.68 -13.06 20.80
N GLN A 279 21.09 -13.14 22.00
CA GLN A 279 21.51 -12.35 23.16
C GLN A 279 22.88 -12.77 23.70
N SER A 280 23.22 -14.06 23.76
CA SER A 280 24.55 -14.51 24.23
C SER A 280 25.63 -14.15 23.21
N PHE A 281 25.40 -14.39 21.91
CA PHE A 281 26.30 -13.95 20.84
C PHE A 281 26.46 -12.42 20.81
N TYR A 282 25.40 -11.64 21.04
CA TYR A 282 25.51 -10.17 21.13
C TYR A 282 26.27 -9.69 22.38
N ARG A 283 26.05 -10.32 23.55
CA ARG A 283 26.82 -10.04 24.78
C ARG A 283 28.31 -10.35 24.57
N MET A 284 28.63 -11.52 23.98
CA MET A 284 29.98 -11.92 23.62
C MET A 284 30.62 -10.95 22.62
N HIS A 285 29.90 -10.57 21.55
CA HIS A 285 30.38 -9.61 20.55
C HIS A 285 30.67 -8.24 21.19
N ARG A 286 29.78 -7.74 22.04
CA ARG A 286 29.99 -6.48 22.78
C ARG A 286 31.24 -6.56 23.67
N ALA A 287 31.38 -7.63 24.45
CA ALA A 287 32.56 -7.86 25.29
C ALA A 287 33.86 -7.92 24.45
N LYS A 288 33.84 -8.61 23.30
CA LYS A 288 34.98 -8.69 22.37
C LYS A 288 35.35 -7.33 21.79
N VAL A 289 34.36 -6.52 21.40
CA VAL A 289 34.57 -5.15 20.90
C VAL A 289 35.10 -4.22 22.00
N ASP A 290 34.57 -4.29 23.21
CA ASP A 290 35.04 -3.45 24.32
C ASP A 290 36.43 -3.88 24.83
N TYR A 291 36.78 -5.17 24.76
CA TYR A 291 38.15 -5.66 24.93
C TYR A 291 39.09 -5.18 23.81
N GLN A 292 38.66 -5.22 22.54
CA GLN A 292 39.45 -4.71 21.41
C GLN A 292 39.77 -3.22 21.57
N LYS A 293 38.80 -2.39 21.99
CA LYS A 293 39.02 -0.96 22.30
C LYS A 293 40.08 -0.76 23.40
N LYS A 294 40.00 -1.56 24.48
CA LYS A 294 41.02 -1.53 25.55
C LYS A 294 42.39 -1.92 25.01
N LYS A 295 42.49 -3.00 24.21
CA LYS A 295 43.76 -3.44 23.59
C LYS A 295 44.33 -2.36 22.65
N THR A 296 43.53 -1.71 21.81
CA THR A 296 44.01 -0.64 20.94
C THR A 296 44.46 0.60 21.72
N ALA A 297 43.75 0.97 22.79
CA ALA A 297 44.16 2.09 23.65
C ALA A 297 45.50 1.80 24.34
N ILE A 298 45.67 0.58 24.87
CA ILE A 298 46.94 0.14 25.48
C ILE A 298 48.08 0.18 24.46
N VAL A 299 47.88 -0.33 23.23
CA VAL A 299 48.90 -0.28 22.17
C VAL A 299 49.25 1.15 21.75
N VAL A 300 48.27 2.06 21.69
CA VAL A 300 48.54 3.49 21.40
C VAL A 300 49.36 4.13 22.52
N ILE A 301 49.04 3.87 23.79
CA ILE A 301 49.81 4.37 24.95
C ILE A 301 51.23 3.78 24.96
N GLN A 302 51.38 2.48 24.72
CA GLN A 302 52.68 1.81 24.61
C GLN A 302 53.52 2.37 23.46
N ASN A 303 52.92 2.63 22.29
CA ASN A 303 53.63 3.23 21.16
C ASN A 303 54.01 4.69 21.43
N TYR A 304 53.14 5.49 22.06
CA TYR A 304 53.48 6.85 22.49
C TYR A 304 54.64 6.86 23.49
N TYR A 305 54.64 5.96 24.47
CA TYR A 305 55.73 5.81 25.44
C TYR A 305 57.04 5.35 24.79
N ARG A 306 56.99 4.40 23.87
CA ARG A 306 58.15 3.95 23.07
C ARG A 306 58.73 5.06 22.19
N LEU A 307 57.87 5.87 21.56
CA LEU A 307 58.30 7.05 20.79
C LEU A 307 58.92 8.12 21.70
N TYR A 308 58.33 8.38 22.87
CA TYR A 308 58.90 9.28 23.87
C TYR A 308 60.28 8.83 24.35
N ILE A 309 60.47 7.54 24.66
CA ILE A 309 61.79 6.97 24.99
C ILE A 309 62.77 7.17 23.83
N ARG A 310 62.37 6.84 22.60
CA ARG A 310 63.22 6.98 21.41
C ARG A 310 63.67 8.43 21.17
N VAL A 311 62.76 9.39 21.25
CA VAL A 311 63.09 10.83 21.15
C VAL A 311 63.99 11.28 22.31
N LYS A 312 63.80 10.72 23.52
CA LYS A 312 64.66 11.00 24.68
C LYS A 312 66.07 10.41 24.54
N THR A 313 66.25 9.25 23.92
CA THR A 313 67.57 8.67 23.62
C THR A 313 68.25 9.37 22.45
N GLU A 314 67.54 9.66 21.36
CA GLU A 314 68.05 10.41 20.21
C GLU A 314 68.46 11.85 20.60
N ARG A 315 67.72 12.50 21.52
CA ARG A 315 68.13 13.79 22.09
C ARG A 315 69.36 13.67 23.00
N LYS A 316 69.54 12.57 23.74
CA LYS A 316 70.76 12.31 24.53
C LYS A 316 71.98 12.10 23.62
N SER A 317 71.87 11.29 22.56
CA SER A 317 72.99 11.08 21.63
C SER A 317 73.32 12.35 20.84
N PHE A 318 72.32 13.12 20.39
CA PHE A 318 72.55 14.43 19.78
C PHE A 318 73.29 15.40 20.72
N LEU A 319 72.92 15.46 22.01
CA LEU A 319 73.63 16.30 22.99
C LEU A 319 75.05 15.79 23.27
N ALA A 320 75.29 14.48 23.24
CA ALA A 320 76.64 13.92 23.34
C ALA A 320 77.51 14.30 22.12
N VAL A 321 76.96 14.17 20.90
CA VAL A 321 77.61 14.63 19.65
C VAL A 321 77.84 16.14 19.67
N GLN A 322 76.88 16.94 20.15
CA GLN A 322 77.08 18.39 20.27
C GLN A 322 78.14 18.73 21.33
N LYS A 323 78.26 17.96 22.41
CA LYS A 323 79.34 18.13 23.40
C LYS A 323 80.70 17.77 22.80
N SER A 324 80.85 16.63 22.12
CA SER A 324 82.12 16.26 21.48
C SER A 324 82.49 17.18 20.32
N VAL A 325 81.53 17.63 19.50
CA VAL A 325 81.75 18.67 18.48
C VAL A 325 82.22 19.99 19.12
N ARG A 326 81.67 20.40 20.28
CA ARG A 326 82.19 21.56 21.03
C ARG A 326 83.60 21.32 21.56
N THR A 327 83.92 20.12 22.05
CA THR A 327 85.29 19.76 22.45
C THR A 327 86.26 19.82 21.27
N ILE A 328 85.88 19.29 20.11
CA ILE A 328 86.66 19.33 18.86
C ILE A 328 86.80 20.77 18.35
N GLN A 329 85.75 21.59 18.41
CA GLN A 329 85.81 23.02 18.06
C GLN A 329 86.69 23.81 19.04
N ALA A 330 86.68 23.49 20.33
CA ALA A 330 87.58 24.09 21.32
C ALA A 330 89.03 23.64 21.09
N ALA A 331 89.27 22.36 20.84
CA ALA A 331 90.58 21.82 20.49
C ALA A 331 91.12 22.42 19.19
N PHE A 332 90.29 22.58 18.16
CA PHE A 332 90.64 23.24 16.90
C PHE A 332 90.88 24.75 17.07
N ARG A 333 90.10 25.44 17.91
CA ARG A 333 90.39 26.84 18.27
C ARG A 333 91.71 26.97 19.02
N GLY A 334 91.97 26.10 20.00
CA GLY A 334 93.24 26.04 20.73
C GLY A 334 94.43 25.60 19.86
N MET A 335 94.20 24.75 18.86
CA MET A 335 95.16 24.42 17.80
C MET A 335 95.44 25.65 16.94
N LYS A 336 94.42 26.35 16.46
CA LYS A 336 94.56 27.55 15.63
C LYS A 336 95.19 28.73 16.38
N VAL A 337 95.01 28.82 17.70
CA VAL A 337 95.75 29.75 18.58
C VAL A 337 97.20 29.31 18.76
N ARG A 338 97.47 28.02 19.02
CA ARG A 338 98.85 27.49 19.08
C ARG A 338 99.59 27.61 17.75
N GLN A 339 98.90 27.50 16.63
CA GLN A 339 99.47 27.71 15.30
C GLN A 339 99.78 29.18 15.07
N LYS A 340 98.89 30.11 15.46
CA LYS A 340 99.21 31.54 15.49
C LYS A 340 100.42 31.85 16.39
N LEU A 341 100.53 31.22 17.56
CA LEU A 341 101.70 31.37 18.44
C LEU A 341 102.96 30.80 17.79
N LYS A 342 102.90 29.67 17.09
CA LYS A 342 104.03 29.08 16.36
C LYS A 342 104.50 29.99 15.23
N ASN A 343 103.58 30.48 14.40
CA ASN A 343 103.88 31.50 13.38
C ASN A 343 104.49 32.76 14.01
N VAL A 344 103.96 33.27 15.13
CA VAL A 344 104.52 34.44 15.83
C VAL A 344 105.87 34.17 16.47
N SER A 345 106.20 32.93 16.84
CA SER A 345 107.57 32.56 17.25
C SER A 345 108.53 32.42 16.06
N GLU A 346 108.06 31.93 14.91
CA GLU A 346 108.87 31.79 13.70
C GLU A 346 109.15 33.17 13.05
N GLU A 347 108.14 34.04 12.99
CA GLU A 347 108.26 35.45 12.57
C GLU A 347 109.14 36.29 13.53
N LYS A 348 109.20 35.95 14.83
CA LYS A 348 110.08 36.64 15.79
C LYS A 348 111.51 36.09 15.85
N MET A 349 111.74 34.81 15.57
CA MET A 349 113.09 34.24 15.48
C MET A 349 113.79 34.65 14.18
N ALA A 350 113.05 34.81 13.07
CA ALA A 350 113.60 35.31 11.81
C ALA A 350 114.08 36.78 11.87
N ALA A 351 113.60 37.55 12.85
CA ALA A 351 113.93 38.98 13.01
C ALA A 351 115.15 39.27 13.90
N ILE A 352 115.78 38.25 14.50
CA ILE A 352 116.85 38.42 15.50
C ILE A 352 118.27 38.25 14.91
N VAL A 353 118.40 37.67 13.70
CA VAL A 353 119.70 37.18 13.18
C VAL A 353 120.28 38.06 12.04
N ASN A 354 119.60 39.10 11.56
CA ASN A 354 120.06 39.79 10.34
C ASN A 354 119.77 41.31 10.20
N GLN A 355 119.88 42.08 11.29
CA GLN A 355 120.07 43.55 11.16
C GLN A 355 120.71 44.28 12.38
N SER A 356 121.56 43.60 13.15
CA SER A 356 122.36 44.23 14.23
C SER A 356 123.68 44.83 13.72
N ALA A 357 123.64 45.58 12.62
CA ALA A 357 124.78 46.28 12.03
C ALA A 357 124.35 47.65 11.49
N LEU A 358 125.21 48.67 11.61
CA LEU A 358 124.99 50.05 11.12
C LEU A 358 123.77 50.81 11.68
N CYS A 359 123.65 50.83 13.01
CA CYS A 359 122.95 51.92 13.74
C CYS A 359 123.79 52.48 14.91
N CYS A 360 125.12 52.58 14.72
CA CYS A 360 126.02 53.26 15.66
C CYS A 360 127.12 54.07 14.93
N TYR A 361 126.85 54.57 13.72
CA TYR A 361 127.78 55.44 12.99
C TYR A 361 127.05 56.49 12.13
N ARG A 362 126.36 57.43 12.80
CA ARG A 362 126.23 58.87 12.45
C ARG A 362 125.23 59.60 13.36
N SER A 363 125.51 59.54 14.66
CA SER A 363 125.23 60.69 15.54
C SER A 363 126.25 61.79 15.20
N LYS A 364 125.84 63.08 15.19
CA LYS A 364 126.60 64.24 14.66
C LYS A 364 126.92 64.09 13.16
N THR A 365 126.40 64.89 12.23
CA THR A 365 125.51 66.07 12.25
C THR A 365 124.45 65.89 11.12
N GLN A 366 123.36 66.65 10.93
CA GLN A 366 123.14 68.09 11.06
C GLN A 366 121.68 68.39 11.48
N TYR A 367 121.50 68.77 12.75
CA TYR A 367 120.60 69.88 13.11
C TYR A 367 121.51 71.09 13.42
N GLU A 368 120.93 72.27 13.67
CA GLU A 368 121.67 73.52 13.94
C GLU A 368 122.48 74.04 12.73
N ALA A 369 121.76 74.30 11.63
CA ALA A 369 122.24 75.09 10.49
C ALA A 369 121.19 76.13 10.04
N VAL A 370 120.48 76.74 11.00
CA VAL A 370 119.44 77.77 10.76
C VAL A 370 119.49 78.84 11.86
N GLN A 371 120.44 79.79 11.75
CA GLN A 371 120.27 81.26 11.94
C GLN A 371 121.59 81.96 12.33
N SER A 372 121.66 83.25 11.97
CA SER A 372 122.65 84.30 12.32
C SER A 372 124.12 84.15 11.88
N GLU A 373 124.64 85.27 11.37
CA GLU A 373 126.05 85.56 11.06
C GLU A 373 126.75 86.18 12.28
N GLY A 374 128.10 86.21 12.32
CA GLY A 374 128.84 86.83 13.41
C GLY A 374 130.36 86.88 13.19
N VAL A 375 130.86 87.99 12.65
CA VAL A 375 132.27 88.25 12.34
C VAL A 375 133.16 88.32 13.58
N THR A 376 134.31 87.63 13.59
CA THR A 376 135.65 88.14 14.02
C THR A 376 136.77 87.16 13.62
N ILE A 377 137.76 87.59 12.81
CA ILE A 377 139.17 87.92 13.19
C ILE A 377 140.02 86.65 13.51
N GLN A 378 140.85 86.17 12.57
CA GLN A 378 142.35 86.30 12.49
C GLN A 378 143.11 85.36 13.46
N GLU A 379 144.31 84.83 13.17
CA GLU A 379 145.31 84.96 12.08
C GLU A 379 145.87 83.55 11.73
N TRP A 380 146.26 83.18 10.50
CA TRP A 380 147.42 83.62 9.67
C TRP A 380 148.79 83.15 10.19
N TYR A 381 149.54 82.42 9.35
CA TYR A 381 150.99 82.56 9.02
C TYR A 381 151.36 81.42 8.02
N LYS A 382 151.51 81.71 6.71
CA LYS A 382 152.77 81.84 5.92
C LYS A 382 153.48 80.50 5.57
N ALA A 383 154.14 80.30 4.42
CA ALA A 383 154.35 81.04 3.14
C ALA A 383 154.50 79.98 1.99
N SER A 384 154.85 80.21 0.70
CA SER A 384 155.33 81.36 -0.11
C SER A 384 154.78 81.20 -1.56
N GLY A 385 155.26 81.77 -2.69
CA GLY A 385 156.47 82.55 -3.04
C GLY A 385 156.42 83.09 -4.49
N LEU A 386 157.58 83.33 -5.14
CA LEU A 386 157.77 84.11 -6.40
C LEU A 386 158.78 83.41 -7.37
N ALA A 387 159.19 83.89 -8.57
CA ALA A 387 159.18 85.23 -9.19
C ALA A 387 159.26 85.26 -10.74
N CYS A 388 159.02 86.43 -11.36
CA CYS A 388 159.44 86.86 -12.72
C CYS A 388 159.58 88.40 -12.79
N SER A 389 160.46 88.93 -13.65
CA SER A 389 160.56 90.32 -14.21
C SER A 389 161.83 90.40 -15.10
N GLN A 390 162.06 91.30 -16.06
CA GLN A 390 161.56 92.67 -16.31
C GLN A 390 161.78 93.04 -17.82
N GLU A 391 160.77 93.45 -18.60
CA GLU A 391 160.96 93.86 -20.03
C GLU A 391 159.78 94.70 -20.62
N ALA A 392 159.00 95.40 -19.80
CA ALA A 392 157.58 95.61 -20.08
C ALA A 392 157.15 96.84 -20.93
N GLU A 393 157.95 97.91 -21.02
CA GLU A 393 157.39 99.25 -21.33
C GLU A 393 157.18 99.54 -22.83
N TYR A 394 158.03 99.01 -23.71
CA TYR A 394 157.98 99.29 -25.17
C TYR A 394 156.68 98.80 -25.83
N HIS A 395 156.04 97.75 -25.30
CA HIS A 395 154.82 97.17 -25.87
C HIS A 395 153.53 97.98 -25.61
N SER A 396 153.60 99.06 -24.84
CA SER A 396 152.43 99.85 -24.41
C SER A 396 151.67 100.50 -25.57
N GLN A 397 152.36 101.26 -26.43
CA GLN A 397 151.72 102.12 -27.45
C GLN A 397 151.08 101.33 -28.60
N SER A 398 151.72 100.25 -29.06
CA SER A 398 151.24 99.47 -30.23
C SER A 398 149.95 98.65 -29.94
N ARG A 399 149.70 98.28 -28.67
CA ARG A 399 148.52 97.48 -28.28
C ARG A 399 147.18 98.23 -28.38
N ALA A 400 147.18 99.57 -28.39
CA ALA A 400 145.96 100.36 -28.39
C ALA A 400 145.12 100.19 -29.67
N ALA A 401 145.75 100.39 -30.84
CA ALA A 401 145.06 100.41 -32.14
C ALA A 401 144.38 99.07 -32.50
N VAL A 402 145.07 97.94 -32.27
CA VAL A 402 144.58 96.59 -32.59
C VAL A 402 143.33 96.22 -31.76
N THR A 403 143.24 96.75 -30.53
CA THR A 403 142.15 96.42 -29.60
C THR A 403 140.81 96.98 -30.08
N ILE A 404 140.80 98.21 -30.61
CA ILE A 404 139.59 98.89 -31.10
C ILE A 404 139.00 98.16 -32.32
N GLN A 405 139.85 97.77 -33.28
CA GLN A 405 139.41 97.06 -34.49
C GLN A 405 138.79 95.68 -34.18
N LYS A 406 139.31 94.96 -33.18
CA LYS A 406 138.74 93.69 -32.70
C LYS A 406 137.37 93.86 -32.05
N ALA A 407 137.12 94.98 -31.36
CA ALA A 407 135.85 95.22 -30.67
C ALA A 407 134.67 95.38 -31.65
N PHE A 408 134.85 96.14 -32.74
CA PHE A 408 133.78 96.42 -33.70
C PHE A 408 133.25 95.14 -34.39
N ARG A 409 134.15 94.26 -34.88
CA ARG A 409 133.79 92.98 -35.51
C ARG A 409 133.00 92.04 -34.57
N ARG A 410 133.24 92.15 -33.24
CA ARG A 410 132.52 91.38 -32.21
C ARG A 410 131.12 91.93 -31.88
N MET A 411 130.82 93.17 -32.26
CA MET A 411 129.50 93.78 -32.07
C MET A 411 128.50 93.30 -33.13
N VAL A 412 128.90 93.33 -34.41
CA VAL A 412 128.03 92.96 -35.55
C VAL A 412 127.58 91.49 -35.45
N THR A 413 128.52 90.59 -35.14
CA THR A 413 128.26 89.15 -34.96
C THR A 413 127.27 88.86 -33.81
N ARG A 414 127.39 89.56 -32.67
CA ARG A 414 126.42 89.47 -31.57
C ARG A 414 125.00 89.90 -31.97
N LYS A 415 124.87 90.92 -32.82
CA LYS A 415 123.56 91.45 -33.25
C LYS A 415 122.80 90.43 -34.12
N LEU A 416 123.48 89.73 -35.02
CA LEU A 416 122.88 88.67 -35.84
C LEU A 416 122.42 87.46 -34.99
N GLU A 417 123.24 87.03 -34.03
CA GLU A 417 122.92 85.83 -33.24
C GLU A 417 121.75 86.07 -32.27
N THR A 418 121.62 87.28 -31.70
CA THR A 418 120.43 87.64 -30.90
C THR A 418 119.13 87.60 -31.71
N GLN A 419 119.16 87.94 -33.00
CA GLN A 419 117.98 87.83 -33.88
C GLN A 419 117.59 86.37 -34.13
N LYS A 420 118.55 85.47 -34.37
CA LYS A 420 118.29 84.02 -34.51
C LYS A 420 117.69 83.44 -33.23
N CYS A 421 118.26 83.77 -32.06
CA CYS A 421 117.74 83.29 -30.77
C CYS A 421 116.31 83.80 -30.48
N ALA A 422 115.97 85.02 -30.92
CA ALA A 422 114.60 85.54 -30.82
C ALA A 422 113.62 84.76 -31.72
N ALA A 423 114.00 84.50 -32.98
CA ALA A 423 113.19 83.71 -33.91
C ALA A 423 112.93 82.29 -33.39
N LEU A 424 113.96 81.60 -32.87
CA LEU A 424 113.83 80.28 -32.28
C LEU A 424 112.89 80.28 -31.05
N ARG A 425 112.98 81.27 -30.17
CA ARG A 425 112.06 81.40 -29.01
C ARG A 425 110.59 81.56 -29.45
N ILE A 426 110.34 82.30 -30.53
CA ILE A 426 108.99 82.43 -31.11
C ILE A 426 108.51 81.10 -31.71
N GLN A 427 109.36 80.40 -32.47
CA GLN A 427 109.03 79.10 -33.06
C GLN A 427 108.72 78.03 -32.00
N PHE A 428 109.53 77.92 -30.94
CA PHE A 428 109.27 77.01 -29.82
C PHE A 428 107.96 77.35 -29.09
N PHE A 429 107.66 78.64 -28.87
CA PHE A 429 106.39 79.06 -28.26
C PHE A 429 105.18 78.69 -29.13
N LEU A 430 105.26 78.88 -30.45
CA LEU A 430 104.20 78.51 -31.39
C LEU A 430 103.97 76.99 -31.44
N GLN A 431 105.03 76.18 -31.47
CA GLN A 431 104.91 74.72 -31.33
C GLN A 431 104.24 74.32 -30.00
N MET A 432 104.70 74.90 -28.87
CA MET A 432 104.11 74.66 -27.55
C MET A 432 102.61 74.98 -27.52
N ALA A 433 102.19 76.10 -28.13
CA ALA A 433 100.78 76.47 -28.25
C ALA A 433 99.97 75.47 -29.08
N VAL A 434 100.52 74.93 -30.17
CA VAL A 434 99.87 73.88 -30.99
C VAL A 434 99.73 72.56 -30.21
N TYR A 435 100.78 72.08 -29.55
CA TYR A 435 100.71 70.89 -28.71
C TYR A 435 99.72 71.06 -27.55
N ARG A 436 99.69 72.23 -26.90
CA ARG A 436 98.74 72.56 -25.83
C ARG A 436 97.29 72.57 -26.32
N ARG A 437 97.02 73.11 -27.51
CA ARG A 437 95.68 73.03 -28.14
C ARG A 437 95.26 71.58 -28.41
N ARG A 438 96.16 70.75 -28.96
CA ARG A 438 95.89 69.33 -29.28
C ARG A 438 95.60 68.51 -28.02
N PHE A 439 96.35 68.72 -26.94
CA PHE A 439 96.11 68.11 -25.63
C PHE A 439 94.75 68.54 -25.03
N VAL A 440 94.39 69.82 -25.13
CA VAL A 440 93.08 70.31 -24.64
C VAL A 440 91.91 69.70 -25.43
N GLN A 441 92.04 69.49 -26.74
CA GLN A 441 91.04 68.76 -27.54
C GLN A 441 90.89 67.31 -27.08
N GLN A 442 92.00 66.57 -26.91
CA GLN A 442 91.97 65.19 -26.39
C GLN A 442 91.34 65.11 -25.00
N LYS A 443 91.69 66.05 -24.09
CA LYS A 443 91.08 66.13 -22.75
C LYS A 443 89.58 66.41 -22.81
N ARG A 444 89.11 67.29 -23.71
CA ARG A 444 87.67 67.54 -23.93
C ARG A 444 86.95 66.28 -24.43
N ALA A 445 87.50 65.57 -25.42
CA ALA A 445 86.91 64.33 -25.93
C ALA A 445 86.78 63.25 -24.83
N ALA A 446 87.82 63.08 -24.00
CA ALA A 446 87.80 62.17 -22.85
C ALA A 446 86.72 62.55 -21.82
N ILE A 447 86.57 63.84 -21.49
CA ILE A 447 85.52 64.32 -20.57
C ILE A 447 84.11 64.07 -21.15
N THR A 448 83.90 64.28 -22.45
CA THR A 448 82.60 64.01 -23.11
C THR A 448 82.25 62.51 -23.04
N LEU A 449 83.22 61.62 -23.31
CA LEU A 449 83.04 60.17 -23.15
C LEU A 449 82.73 59.76 -21.70
N GLN A 450 83.45 60.32 -20.73
CA GLN A 450 83.20 60.07 -19.30
C GLN A 450 81.81 60.56 -18.86
N HIS A 451 81.36 61.72 -19.35
CA HIS A 451 80.00 62.21 -19.11
C HIS A 451 78.95 61.26 -19.71
N TYR A 452 79.10 60.87 -20.98
CA TYR A 452 78.17 59.98 -21.67
C TYR A 452 78.07 58.61 -20.96
N PHE A 453 79.20 58.06 -20.52
CA PHE A 453 79.24 56.82 -19.75
C PHE A 453 78.55 56.94 -18.39
N ARG A 454 78.78 58.02 -17.63
CA ARG A 454 78.11 58.28 -16.34
C ARG A 454 76.59 58.40 -16.51
N THR A 455 76.14 59.10 -17.56
CA THR A 455 74.71 59.25 -17.89
C THR A 455 74.08 57.93 -18.35
N TRP A 456 74.81 57.09 -19.09
CA TRP A 456 74.38 55.72 -19.42
C TRP A 456 74.28 54.84 -18.17
N GLN A 457 75.26 54.91 -17.27
CA GLN A 457 75.32 54.12 -16.03
C GLN A 457 74.17 54.47 -15.08
N THR A 458 73.87 55.75 -14.86
CA THR A 458 72.71 56.18 -14.04
C THR A 458 71.39 55.80 -14.69
N ARG A 459 71.23 55.97 -16.02
CA ARG A 459 70.02 55.55 -16.75
C ARG A 459 69.81 54.04 -16.69
N LYS A 460 70.88 53.23 -16.74
CA LYS A 460 70.85 51.77 -16.55
C LYS A 460 70.36 51.39 -15.15
N GLN A 461 70.86 52.06 -14.10
CA GLN A 461 70.40 51.83 -12.72
C GLN A 461 68.94 52.24 -12.51
N PHE A 462 68.53 53.41 -13.01
CA PHE A 462 67.13 53.85 -12.96
C PHE A 462 66.17 52.84 -13.61
N LEU A 463 66.54 52.27 -14.76
CA LEU A 463 65.74 51.24 -15.43
C LEU A 463 65.66 49.92 -14.63
N LEU A 464 66.70 49.57 -13.86
CA LEU A 464 66.66 48.41 -12.95
C LEU A 464 65.72 48.68 -11.76
N TYR A 465 65.83 49.83 -11.10
CA TYR A 465 64.91 50.22 -10.01
C TYR A 465 63.46 50.30 -10.49
N ARG A 466 63.20 50.87 -11.68
CA ARG A 466 61.85 50.91 -12.27
C ARG A 466 61.29 49.50 -12.54
N LYS A 467 62.12 48.57 -13.03
CA LYS A 467 61.72 47.15 -13.20
C LYS A 467 61.37 46.50 -11.85
N ALA A 468 62.22 46.67 -10.83
CA ALA A 468 61.97 46.13 -9.50
C ALA A 468 60.67 46.68 -8.86
N ALA A 469 60.44 47.99 -8.98
CA ALA A 469 59.21 48.64 -8.50
C ALA A 469 57.95 48.09 -9.19
N VAL A 470 57.97 47.90 -10.52
CA VAL A 470 56.83 47.32 -11.26
C VAL A 470 56.59 45.86 -10.86
N VAL A 471 57.63 45.06 -10.63
CA VAL A 471 57.49 43.68 -10.11
C VAL A 471 56.83 43.68 -8.73
N LEU A 472 57.30 44.52 -7.80
CA LEU A 472 56.70 44.66 -6.46
C LEU A 472 55.23 45.12 -6.51
N GLN A 473 54.91 46.13 -7.32
CA GLN A 473 53.55 46.62 -7.51
C GLN A 473 52.62 45.53 -8.07
N ASN A 474 53.09 44.76 -9.06
CA ASN A 474 52.32 43.65 -9.62
C ASN A 474 52.14 42.51 -8.62
N HIS A 475 53.17 42.18 -7.83
CA HIS A 475 53.09 41.14 -6.79
C HIS A 475 52.14 41.53 -5.66
N TYR A 476 52.10 42.81 -5.27
CA TYR A 476 51.16 43.35 -4.30
C TYR A 476 49.72 43.36 -4.83
N ARG A 477 49.49 43.79 -6.08
CA ARG A 477 48.19 43.71 -6.76
C ARG A 477 47.68 42.26 -6.84
N ALA A 478 48.55 41.31 -7.19
CA ALA A 478 48.22 39.89 -7.22
C ALA A 478 47.85 39.36 -5.82
N PHE A 479 48.57 39.76 -4.78
CA PHE A 479 48.26 39.40 -3.39
C PHE A 479 46.89 39.95 -2.94
N LEU A 480 46.55 41.20 -3.28
CA LEU A 480 45.22 41.77 -2.98
C LEU A 480 44.10 41.01 -3.69
N SER A 481 44.26 40.68 -4.98
CA SER A 481 43.32 39.86 -5.73
C SER A 481 43.14 38.47 -5.13
N ALA A 482 44.24 37.80 -4.75
CA ALA A 482 44.19 36.49 -4.08
C ALA A 482 43.52 36.55 -2.70
N LYS A 483 43.75 37.62 -1.93
CA LYS A 483 43.07 37.88 -0.64
C LYS A 483 41.55 38.04 -0.83
N HIS A 484 41.13 38.83 -1.82
CA HIS A 484 39.72 39.01 -2.15
C HIS A 484 39.06 37.71 -2.62
N GLN A 485 39.66 36.98 -3.57
CA GLN A 485 39.18 35.68 -4.04
C GLN A 485 39.04 34.66 -2.90
N ARG A 486 40.01 34.61 -1.97
CA ARG A 486 39.94 33.75 -0.78
C ARG A 486 38.78 34.13 0.14
N GLN A 487 38.47 35.41 0.30
CA GLN A 487 37.36 35.90 1.11
C GLN A 487 35.99 35.54 0.48
N VAL A 488 35.85 35.72 -0.84
CA VAL A 488 34.67 35.27 -1.61
C VAL A 488 34.50 33.74 -1.52
N TYR A 489 35.57 32.97 -1.70
CA TYR A 489 35.54 31.50 -1.53
C TYR A 489 35.07 31.09 -0.12
N LEU A 490 35.53 31.78 0.93
CA LEU A 490 35.10 31.49 2.31
C LEU A 490 33.61 31.81 2.55
N GLN A 491 33.08 32.87 1.95
CA GLN A 491 31.63 33.20 1.99
C GLN A 491 30.78 32.19 1.22
N ILE A 492 31.25 31.73 0.05
CA ILE A 492 30.59 30.65 -0.71
C ILE A 492 30.62 29.36 0.13
N ARG A 493 31.77 29.02 0.73
CA ARG A 493 31.92 27.81 1.54
C ARG A 493 31.03 27.82 2.79
N SER A 494 30.93 28.95 3.51
CA SER A 494 30.03 29.05 4.67
C SER A 494 28.56 28.94 4.26
N SER A 495 28.16 29.59 3.16
CA SER A 495 26.83 29.49 2.58
C SER A 495 26.46 28.06 2.21
N VAL A 496 27.37 27.34 1.52
CA VAL A 496 27.21 25.92 1.17
C VAL A 496 27.09 25.05 2.42
N ILE A 497 27.89 25.28 3.47
CA ILE A 497 27.78 24.54 4.74
C ILE A 497 26.41 24.76 5.41
N ILE A 498 25.92 26.01 5.43
CA ILE A 498 24.59 26.34 5.99
C ILE A 498 23.47 25.67 5.20
N ILE A 499 23.53 25.71 3.86
CA ILE A 499 22.57 25.06 2.97
C ILE A 499 22.58 23.54 3.16
N GLN A 500 23.77 22.92 3.24
CA GLN A 500 23.90 21.49 3.50
C GLN A 500 23.36 21.10 4.89
N ALA A 501 23.63 21.91 5.93
CA ALA A 501 23.14 21.68 7.28
C ALA A 501 21.60 21.76 7.35
N ARG A 502 21.01 22.83 6.79
CA ARG A 502 19.54 22.98 6.67
C ARG A 502 18.93 21.81 5.88
N SER A 503 19.54 21.41 4.77
CA SER A 503 19.05 20.30 3.93
C SER A 503 19.10 18.95 4.64
N LYS A 504 20.23 18.62 5.31
CA LYS A 504 20.36 17.40 6.13
C LYS A 504 19.33 17.39 7.27
N GLY A 505 19.13 18.51 7.96
CA GLY A 505 18.12 18.66 9.01
C GLY A 505 16.69 18.50 8.50
N PHE A 506 16.34 19.08 7.34
CA PHE A 506 15.04 18.92 6.70
C PHE A 506 14.77 17.47 6.29
N ILE A 507 15.73 16.80 5.65
CA ILE A 507 15.63 15.39 5.27
C ILE A 507 15.40 14.51 6.50
N GLN A 508 16.10 14.76 7.61
CA GLN A 508 15.94 13.97 8.83
C GLN A 508 14.59 14.23 9.54
N LYS A 509 14.14 15.50 9.61
CA LYS A 509 12.79 15.83 10.09
C LYS A 509 11.70 15.14 9.26
N ARG A 510 11.86 15.12 7.93
CA ARG A 510 10.94 14.43 7.01
C ARG A 510 10.90 12.92 7.23
N LYS A 511 12.06 12.25 7.33
CA LYS A 511 12.16 10.81 7.63
C LYS A 511 11.46 10.47 8.97
N PHE A 512 11.70 11.27 10.01
CA PHE A 512 11.04 11.10 11.31
C PHE A 512 9.51 11.26 11.19
N GLN A 513 9.03 12.27 10.45
CA GLN A 513 7.60 12.48 10.24
C GLN A 513 6.95 11.35 9.41
N GLU A 514 7.64 10.78 8.43
CA GLU A 514 7.16 9.62 7.66
C GLU A 514 7.06 8.36 8.54
N ILE A 515 8.00 8.14 9.48
CA ILE A 515 7.93 7.09 10.50
C ILE A 515 6.76 7.35 11.48
N LYS A 516 6.64 8.57 12.02
CA LYS A 516 5.55 8.97 12.93
C LYS A 516 4.17 8.79 12.28
N ASN A 517 4.00 9.24 11.04
CA ASN A 517 2.77 9.07 10.26
C ASN A 517 2.44 7.58 10.02
N SER A 518 3.46 6.74 9.81
CA SER A 518 3.28 5.30 9.62
C SER A 518 2.85 4.60 10.92
N ALA A 519 3.49 4.95 12.05
CA ALA A 519 3.10 4.47 13.37
C ALA A 519 1.65 4.86 13.73
N ILE A 520 1.26 6.12 13.49
CA ILE A 520 -0.12 6.60 13.72
C ILE A 520 -1.12 5.82 12.86
N LYS A 521 -0.82 5.55 11.58
CA LYS A 521 -1.68 4.73 10.70
C LYS A 521 -1.84 3.30 11.21
N ILE A 522 -0.76 2.67 11.69
CA ILE A 522 -0.79 1.32 12.29
C ILE A 522 -1.63 1.32 13.57
N GLN A 523 -1.42 2.27 14.48
CA GLN A 523 -2.20 2.40 15.72
C GLN A 523 -3.69 2.65 15.46
N ALA A 524 -4.04 3.52 14.51
CA ALA A 524 -5.42 3.79 14.11
C ALA A 524 -6.07 2.53 13.50
N MET A 525 -5.36 1.81 12.64
CA MET A 525 -5.81 0.52 12.08
C MET A 525 -6.02 -0.54 13.16
N TRP A 526 -5.15 -0.61 14.17
CA TRP A 526 -5.29 -1.55 15.30
C TRP A 526 -6.47 -1.19 16.21
N ARG A 527 -6.64 0.10 16.55
CA ARG A 527 -7.83 0.60 17.31
C ARG A 527 -9.13 0.24 16.56
N ARG A 528 -9.17 0.49 15.25
CA ARG A 528 -10.30 0.13 14.36
C ARG A 528 -10.54 -1.39 14.30
N TYR A 529 -9.49 -2.20 14.25
CA TYR A 529 -9.59 -3.66 14.29
C TYR A 529 -10.15 -4.16 15.64
N ARG A 530 -9.66 -3.63 16.78
CA ARG A 530 -10.16 -3.94 18.13
C ARG A 530 -11.66 -3.62 18.24
N ALA A 531 -12.07 -2.43 17.80
CA ALA A 531 -13.48 -2.02 17.75
C ALA A 531 -14.33 -2.95 16.85
N LYS A 532 -13.86 -3.28 15.64
CA LYS A 532 -14.57 -4.21 14.74
C LYS A 532 -14.68 -5.63 15.33
N LYS A 533 -13.64 -6.12 16.02
CA LYS A 533 -13.65 -7.45 16.70
C LYS A 533 -14.67 -7.47 17.85
N TYR A 534 -14.79 -6.39 18.62
CA TYR A 534 -15.82 -6.24 19.64
C TYR A 534 -17.23 -6.17 19.02
N LEU A 535 -17.44 -5.34 17.99
CA LEU A 535 -18.71 -5.24 17.29
C LEU A 535 -19.17 -6.58 16.69
N CYS A 536 -18.26 -7.42 16.22
CA CYS A 536 -18.59 -8.78 15.77
C CYS A 536 -19.07 -9.68 16.92
N LYS A 537 -18.49 -9.58 18.13
CA LYS A 537 -19.01 -10.29 19.31
C LYS A 537 -20.42 -9.82 19.67
N VAL A 538 -20.65 -8.51 19.72
CA VAL A 538 -21.97 -7.93 20.02
C VAL A 538 -23.01 -8.39 18.98
N LYS A 539 -22.70 -8.30 17.68
CA LYS A 539 -23.61 -8.76 16.62
C LYS A 539 -23.88 -10.27 16.66
N ALA A 540 -22.94 -11.10 17.15
CA ALA A 540 -23.19 -12.51 17.40
C ALA A 540 -24.14 -12.73 18.60
N ALA A 541 -23.90 -12.03 19.71
CA ALA A 541 -24.77 -12.05 20.89
C ALA A 541 -26.22 -11.63 20.54
N CYS A 542 -26.41 -10.53 19.82
CA CYS A 542 -27.73 -10.08 19.38
C CYS A 542 -28.44 -11.11 18.48
N LYS A 543 -27.72 -11.85 17.63
CA LYS A 543 -28.30 -12.95 16.85
C LYS A 543 -28.76 -14.11 17.73
N ILE A 544 -27.97 -14.49 18.72
CA ILE A 544 -28.33 -15.56 19.69
C ILE A 544 -29.54 -15.14 20.52
N GLN A 545 -29.55 -13.90 21.03
CA GLN A 545 -30.68 -13.31 21.77
C GLN A 545 -31.96 -13.24 20.92
N ALA A 546 -31.87 -12.82 19.66
CA ALA A 546 -33.02 -12.78 18.75
C ALA A 546 -33.55 -14.19 18.42
N TRP A 547 -32.66 -15.17 18.20
CA TRP A 547 -33.05 -16.56 18.01
C TRP A 547 -33.73 -17.14 19.25
N TYR A 548 -33.18 -16.91 20.44
CA TYR A 548 -33.77 -17.36 21.70
C TYR A 548 -35.15 -16.73 21.97
N ARG A 549 -35.31 -15.43 21.73
CA ARG A 549 -36.62 -14.75 21.83
C ARG A 549 -37.65 -15.36 20.87
N CYS A 550 -37.24 -15.66 19.64
CA CYS A 550 -38.09 -16.34 18.65
C CYS A 550 -38.46 -17.77 19.09
N TRP A 551 -37.49 -18.55 19.58
CA TRP A 551 -37.72 -19.89 20.11
C TRP A 551 -38.66 -19.91 21.31
N ARG A 552 -38.51 -18.95 22.24
CA ARG A 552 -39.39 -18.78 23.41
C ARG A 552 -40.83 -18.52 22.97
N ALA A 553 -41.06 -17.50 22.13
CA ALA A 553 -42.38 -17.18 21.61
C ALA A 553 -43.01 -18.35 20.81
N HIS A 554 -42.19 -19.11 20.07
CA HIS A 554 -42.67 -20.30 19.36
C HIS A 554 -43.04 -21.45 20.32
N LYS A 555 -42.29 -21.65 21.41
CA LYS A 555 -42.62 -22.62 22.46
C LYS A 555 -43.94 -22.26 23.17
N GLU A 556 -44.13 -20.98 23.48
CA GLU A 556 -45.35 -20.43 24.10
C GLU A 556 -46.56 -20.60 23.15
N TYR A 557 -46.41 -20.25 21.87
CA TYR A 557 -47.43 -20.50 20.83
C TYR A 557 -47.78 -21.98 20.67
N LEU A 558 -46.79 -22.88 20.69
CA LEU A 558 -47.03 -24.33 20.64
C LEU A 558 -47.74 -24.87 21.90
N ALA A 559 -47.56 -24.24 23.06
CA ALA A 559 -48.33 -24.58 24.27
C ALA A 559 -49.81 -24.16 24.11
N ILE A 560 -50.07 -22.95 23.60
CA ILE A 560 -51.44 -22.48 23.29
C ILE A 560 -52.12 -23.42 22.28
N LEU A 561 -51.43 -23.81 21.19
CA LEU A 561 -51.98 -24.77 20.22
C LEU A 561 -52.25 -26.17 20.81
N LYS A 562 -51.52 -26.60 21.84
CA LYS A 562 -51.84 -27.83 22.57
C LYS A 562 -53.11 -27.66 23.42
N ALA A 563 -53.20 -26.57 24.19
CA ALA A 563 -54.37 -26.29 25.02
C ALA A 563 -55.66 -26.19 24.18
N VAL A 564 -55.62 -25.46 23.05
CA VAL A 564 -56.75 -25.36 22.10
C VAL A 564 -57.17 -26.73 21.58
N LYS A 565 -56.23 -27.61 21.22
CA LYS A 565 -56.54 -28.98 20.77
C LYS A 565 -57.14 -29.86 21.86
N ILE A 566 -56.70 -29.72 23.10
CA ILE A 566 -57.27 -30.45 24.25
C ILE A 566 -58.70 -29.98 24.48
N ILE A 567 -58.94 -28.67 24.54
CA ILE A 567 -60.27 -28.07 24.72
C ILE A 567 -61.23 -28.50 23.59
N GLN A 568 -60.77 -28.44 22.32
CA GLN A 568 -61.55 -28.93 21.17
C GLN A 568 -61.86 -30.43 21.29
N GLY A 569 -60.89 -31.26 21.67
CA GLY A 569 -61.09 -32.69 21.90
C GLY A 569 -62.12 -32.98 23.00
N CYS A 570 -62.05 -32.28 24.13
CA CYS A 570 -63.03 -32.37 25.22
C CYS A 570 -64.43 -31.92 24.78
N PHE A 571 -64.53 -30.86 23.95
CA PHE A 571 -65.80 -30.37 23.42
C PHE A 571 -66.46 -31.37 22.45
N TYR A 572 -65.71 -31.88 21.46
CA TYR A 572 -66.25 -32.88 20.52
C TYR A 572 -66.62 -34.19 21.23
N THR A 573 -65.78 -34.71 22.12
CA THR A 573 -66.10 -35.93 22.88
C THR A 573 -67.28 -35.74 23.85
N LYS A 574 -67.48 -34.53 24.40
CA LYS A 574 -68.70 -34.20 25.17
C LYS A 574 -69.94 -34.24 24.28
N LEU A 575 -69.89 -33.63 23.08
CA LEU A 575 -71.00 -33.63 22.11
C LEU A 575 -71.36 -35.06 21.64
N GLU A 576 -70.37 -35.83 21.19
CA GLU A 576 -70.54 -37.23 20.77
C GLU A 576 -71.11 -38.08 21.92
N ARG A 577 -70.62 -37.90 23.15
CA ARG A 577 -71.15 -38.59 24.33
C ARG A 577 -72.60 -38.20 24.63
N THR A 578 -72.98 -36.92 24.53
CA THR A 578 -74.38 -36.51 24.72
C THR A 578 -75.29 -37.07 23.64
N TRP A 579 -74.87 -37.06 22.37
CA TRP A 579 -75.63 -37.65 21.27
C TRP A 579 -75.83 -39.16 21.47
N PHE A 580 -74.75 -39.89 21.78
CA PHE A 580 -74.82 -41.33 22.05
C PHE A 580 -75.71 -41.66 23.26
N LEU A 581 -75.63 -40.88 24.34
CA LEU A 581 -76.49 -41.08 25.52
C LEU A 581 -77.96 -40.86 25.19
N ASN A 582 -78.29 -39.87 24.37
CA ASN A 582 -79.67 -39.63 23.92
C ASN A 582 -80.18 -40.78 23.03
N VAL A 583 -79.39 -41.22 22.04
CA VAL A 583 -79.73 -42.39 21.20
C VAL A 583 -79.92 -43.65 22.04
N ARG A 584 -79.05 -43.87 23.03
CA ARG A 584 -79.17 -45.00 23.97
C ARG A 584 -80.42 -44.91 24.84
N ALA A 585 -80.80 -43.71 25.30
CA ALA A 585 -82.02 -43.51 26.07
C ALA A 585 -83.27 -43.83 25.23
N SER A 586 -83.34 -43.31 24.00
CA SER A 586 -84.42 -43.63 23.05
C SER A 586 -84.51 -45.13 22.76
N ALA A 587 -83.37 -45.80 22.52
CA ALA A 587 -83.32 -47.24 22.32
C ALA A 587 -83.82 -48.03 23.54
N VAL A 588 -83.46 -47.63 24.76
CA VAL A 588 -83.95 -48.25 26.01
C VAL A 588 -85.46 -48.04 26.20
N ILE A 589 -86.00 -46.88 25.84
CA ILE A 589 -87.45 -46.61 25.88
C ILE A 589 -88.19 -47.54 24.90
N ILE A 590 -87.71 -47.66 23.66
CA ILE A 590 -88.28 -48.56 22.64
C ILE A 590 -88.20 -50.02 23.11
N GLN A 591 -87.04 -50.47 23.61
CA GLN A 591 -86.87 -51.83 24.16
C GLN A 591 -87.79 -52.10 25.36
N ARG A 592 -87.98 -51.12 26.26
CA ARG A 592 -88.91 -51.25 27.40
C ARG A 592 -90.36 -51.38 26.93
N LYS A 593 -90.80 -50.57 25.95
CA LYS A 593 -92.15 -50.65 25.38
C LYS A 593 -92.37 -51.98 24.63
N TRP A 594 -91.39 -52.43 23.86
CA TRP A 594 -91.43 -53.73 23.16
C TRP A 594 -91.50 -54.92 24.12
N ARG A 595 -90.67 -54.93 25.18
CA ARG A 595 -90.73 -55.95 26.23
C ARG A 595 -92.08 -55.99 26.92
N ALA A 596 -92.67 -54.83 27.23
CA ALA A 596 -94.01 -54.77 27.83
C ALA A 596 -95.10 -55.35 26.89
N ILE A 597 -95.02 -55.07 25.58
CA ILE A 597 -95.93 -55.64 24.57
C ILE A 597 -95.75 -57.17 24.49
N LEU A 598 -94.50 -57.66 24.49
CA LEU A 598 -94.21 -59.09 24.44
C LEU A 598 -94.70 -59.82 25.70
N SER A 599 -94.47 -59.26 26.90
CA SER A 599 -94.99 -59.79 28.16
C SER A 599 -96.53 -59.82 28.18
N ALA A 600 -97.20 -58.78 27.69
CA ALA A 600 -98.66 -58.76 27.57
C ALA A 600 -99.18 -59.84 26.61
N LYS A 601 -98.50 -60.07 25.47
CA LYS A 601 -98.86 -61.15 24.54
C LYS A 601 -98.66 -62.53 25.15
N ILE A 602 -97.55 -62.77 25.85
CA ILE A 602 -97.29 -64.04 26.55
C ILE A 602 -98.34 -64.29 27.65
N ALA A 603 -98.71 -63.27 28.43
CA ALA A 603 -99.77 -63.38 29.44
C ALA A 603 -101.14 -63.71 28.82
N HIS A 604 -101.45 -63.14 27.65
CA HIS A 604 -102.69 -63.44 26.91
C HIS A 604 -102.73 -64.88 26.38
N GLU A 605 -101.64 -65.37 25.76
CA GLU A 605 -101.53 -66.78 25.34
C GLU A 605 -101.65 -67.73 26.54
N HIS A 606 -101.05 -67.40 27.68
CA HIS A 606 -101.15 -68.20 28.90
C HIS A 606 -102.58 -68.23 29.47
N PHE A 607 -103.31 -67.11 29.41
CA PHE A 607 -104.73 -67.05 29.76
C PHE A 607 -105.60 -67.90 28.83
N LEU A 608 -105.36 -67.85 27.51
CA LEU A 608 -106.03 -68.70 26.53
C LEU A 608 -105.71 -70.19 26.76
N MET A 609 -104.46 -70.53 27.09
CA MET A 609 -104.06 -71.88 27.46
C MET A 609 -104.79 -72.37 28.71
N ILE A 610 -104.90 -71.55 29.77
CA ILE A 610 -105.68 -71.87 30.98
C ILE A 610 -107.16 -72.10 30.64
N LYS A 611 -107.77 -71.29 29.76
CA LYS A 611 -109.16 -71.51 29.30
C LYS A 611 -109.31 -72.85 28.56
N ARG A 612 -108.40 -73.16 27.62
CA ARG A 612 -108.37 -74.46 26.91
C ARG A 612 -108.19 -75.63 27.88
N HIS A 613 -107.31 -75.49 28.86
CA HIS A 613 -107.04 -76.54 29.84
C HIS A 613 -108.22 -76.76 30.80
N ARG A 614 -108.94 -75.71 31.21
CA ARG A 614 -110.20 -75.83 31.97
C ARG A 614 -111.29 -76.56 31.18
N ALA A 615 -111.46 -76.24 29.89
CA ALA A 615 -112.41 -76.95 29.03
C ALA A 615 -112.04 -78.44 28.88
N ALA A 616 -110.76 -78.74 28.63
CA ALA A 616 -110.26 -80.12 28.58
C ALA A 616 -110.46 -80.86 29.91
N CYS A 617 -110.20 -80.22 31.05
CA CYS A 617 -110.42 -80.82 32.38
C CYS A 617 -111.91 -81.09 32.67
N LEU A 618 -112.83 -80.22 32.24
CA LEU A 618 -114.28 -80.47 32.35
C LEU A 618 -114.71 -81.70 31.54
N ILE A 619 -114.30 -81.78 30.27
CA ILE A 619 -114.60 -82.92 29.39
C ILE A 619 -113.99 -84.21 29.97
N GLN A 620 -112.73 -84.16 30.44
CA GLN A 620 -112.07 -85.29 31.07
C GLN A 620 -112.73 -85.71 32.39
N ALA A 621 -113.20 -84.78 33.22
CA ALA A 621 -113.90 -85.09 34.46
C ALA A 621 -115.23 -85.81 34.19
N HIS A 622 -116.02 -85.31 33.23
CA HIS A 622 -117.29 -85.94 32.83
C HIS A 622 -117.07 -87.37 32.28
N TYR A 623 -116.05 -87.55 31.43
CA TYR A 623 -115.69 -88.88 30.91
C TYR A 623 -115.13 -89.82 31.99
N ARG A 624 -114.33 -89.31 32.94
CA ARG A 624 -113.84 -90.10 34.08
C ARG A 624 -114.99 -90.56 34.99
N GLY A 625 -115.93 -89.68 35.30
CA GLY A 625 -117.13 -90.05 36.07
C GLY A 625 -117.99 -91.12 35.37
N TYR A 626 -118.18 -91.01 34.05
CA TYR A 626 -118.84 -92.06 33.26
C TYR A 626 -118.07 -93.39 33.32
N LYS A 627 -116.74 -93.35 33.16
CA LYS A 627 -115.87 -94.54 33.19
C LYS A 627 -115.85 -95.21 34.56
N GLU A 628 -115.77 -94.45 35.66
CA GLU A 628 -115.83 -95.01 37.01
C GLU A 628 -117.21 -95.57 37.34
N ARG A 629 -118.30 -94.95 36.88
CA ARG A 629 -119.66 -95.51 37.05
C ARG A 629 -119.80 -96.87 36.35
N GLN A 630 -119.18 -97.05 35.18
CA GLN A 630 -119.09 -98.35 34.49
C GLN A 630 -118.18 -99.36 35.22
N VAL A 631 -117.06 -98.90 35.81
CA VAL A 631 -116.17 -99.76 36.62
C VAL A 631 -116.87 -100.19 37.91
N PHE A 632 -117.59 -99.31 38.59
CA PHE A 632 -118.36 -99.62 39.80
C PHE A 632 -119.41 -100.71 39.57
N LEU A 633 -120.16 -100.65 38.46
CA LEU A 633 -121.13 -101.69 38.10
C LEU A 633 -120.47 -103.06 37.89
N ARG A 634 -119.28 -103.09 37.26
CA ARG A 634 -118.47 -104.32 37.10
C ARG A 634 -117.81 -104.77 38.41
N GLN A 635 -117.47 -103.85 39.30
CA GLN A 635 -116.93 -104.17 40.63
C GLN A 635 -118.02 -104.70 41.56
N LYS A 636 -119.28 -104.24 41.44
CA LYS A 636 -120.42 -104.78 42.20
C LYS A 636 -120.65 -106.26 41.87
N SER A 637 -120.59 -106.65 40.59
CA SER A 637 -120.68 -108.07 40.21
C SER A 637 -119.41 -108.86 40.56
N ALA A 638 -118.21 -108.28 40.40
CA ALA A 638 -116.97 -108.95 40.78
C ALA A 638 -116.80 -109.14 42.31
N ALA A 639 -117.32 -108.22 43.14
CA ALA A 639 -117.23 -108.32 44.59
C ALA A 639 -117.96 -109.55 45.14
N LEU A 640 -119.14 -109.88 44.60
CA LEU A 640 -119.90 -111.09 44.93
C LEU A 640 -119.11 -112.37 44.61
N ILE A 641 -118.35 -112.36 43.51
CA ILE A 641 -117.46 -113.47 43.12
C ILE A 641 -116.23 -113.55 44.04
N ILE A 642 -115.64 -112.40 44.41
CA ILE A 642 -114.43 -112.31 45.23
C ILE A 642 -114.72 -112.66 46.71
N GLN A 643 -115.93 -112.40 47.22
CA GLN A 643 -116.39 -112.86 48.54
C GLN A 643 -116.35 -114.40 48.66
N LYS A 644 -116.55 -115.13 47.54
CA LYS A 644 -116.42 -116.60 47.46
C LYS A 644 -114.95 -117.07 47.46
N TYR A 645 -113.99 -116.19 47.15
CA TYR A 645 -112.57 -116.53 46.94
C TYR A 645 -111.62 -116.08 48.05
N ILE A 646 -111.86 -114.92 48.70
CA ILE A 646 -110.93 -114.39 49.72
C ILE A 646 -110.78 -115.33 50.92
N ARG A 647 -111.84 -116.06 51.31
CA ARG A 647 -111.81 -117.08 52.38
C ARG A 647 -110.75 -118.16 52.18
N ALA A 648 -110.25 -118.38 50.96
CA ALA A 648 -109.19 -119.35 50.65
C ALA A 648 -107.75 -118.78 50.70
N ARG A 649 -107.55 -117.46 50.74
CA ARG A 649 -106.23 -116.85 50.48
C ARG A 649 -105.44 -116.39 51.71
N GLU A 650 -106.08 -116.25 52.87
CA GLU A 650 -105.40 -115.75 54.07
C GLU A 650 -104.42 -116.76 54.70
N ALA A 651 -104.58 -118.05 54.40
CA ALA A 651 -103.65 -119.10 54.83
C ALA A 651 -102.19 -118.84 54.37
N GLY A 652 -101.99 -118.46 53.10
CA GLY A 652 -100.67 -118.43 52.46
C GLY A 652 -99.77 -117.21 52.76
N LYS A 653 -100.21 -116.24 53.58
CA LYS A 653 -99.41 -115.03 53.85
C LYS A 653 -98.27 -115.22 54.86
N ARG A 654 -98.32 -116.26 55.70
CA ARG A 654 -97.44 -116.39 56.89
C ARG A 654 -95.98 -116.79 56.60
N GLU A 655 -95.70 -117.45 55.48
CA GLU A 655 -94.35 -117.99 55.22
C GLU A 655 -93.32 -116.95 54.74
N ARG A 656 -93.76 -115.97 53.92
CA ARG A 656 -92.85 -115.08 53.17
C ARG A 656 -91.95 -114.20 54.04
N ILE A 657 -92.30 -114.01 55.31
CA ILE A 657 -91.56 -113.13 56.24
C ILE A 657 -90.18 -113.71 56.59
N LYS A 658 -90.05 -115.04 56.71
CA LYS A 658 -88.81 -115.72 57.16
C LYS A 658 -87.60 -115.56 56.22
N TYR A 659 -87.80 -115.19 54.95
CA TYR A 659 -86.74 -115.17 53.93
C TYR A 659 -85.77 -113.97 54.03
N ILE A 660 -86.19 -112.86 54.63
CA ILE A 660 -85.50 -111.57 54.45
C ILE A 660 -84.28 -111.38 55.37
N GLU A 661 -84.25 -112.00 56.56
CA GLU A 661 -83.19 -111.79 57.53
C GLU A 661 -81.83 -112.40 57.12
N PHE A 662 -81.85 -113.55 56.43
CA PHE A 662 -80.65 -114.34 56.10
C PHE A 662 -79.63 -113.60 55.20
N LYS A 663 -80.04 -112.52 54.52
CA LYS A 663 -79.24 -111.83 53.50
C LYS A 663 -78.18 -110.86 54.06
N LYS A 664 -78.25 -110.45 55.33
CA LYS A 664 -77.39 -109.36 55.87
C LYS A 664 -75.99 -109.80 56.30
N SER A 665 -75.81 -111.05 56.73
CA SER A 665 -74.59 -111.48 57.44
C SER A 665 -73.36 -111.71 56.56
N THR A 666 -73.52 -111.88 55.25
CA THR A 666 -72.47 -112.40 54.35
C THR A 666 -71.43 -111.39 53.86
N VAL A 667 -71.66 -110.09 54.07
CA VAL A 667 -70.83 -109.02 53.46
C VAL A 667 -69.51 -108.76 54.22
N ILE A 668 -69.49 -108.96 55.54
CA ILE A 668 -68.38 -108.55 56.41
C ILE A 668 -67.12 -109.43 56.23
N LEU A 669 -67.29 -110.70 55.85
CA LEU A 669 -66.21 -111.70 55.82
C LEU A 669 -65.18 -111.48 54.69
N GLN A 670 -65.51 -110.69 53.65
CA GLN A 670 -64.71 -110.61 52.42
C GLN A 670 -63.50 -109.65 52.48
N ALA A 671 -63.35 -108.85 53.54
CA ALA A 671 -62.34 -107.78 53.58
C ALA A 671 -60.92 -108.27 53.92
N LEU A 672 -60.77 -109.27 54.79
CA LEU A 672 -59.50 -109.55 55.49
C LEU A 672 -58.43 -110.27 54.62
N VAL A 673 -58.84 -111.12 53.68
CA VAL A 673 -57.92 -112.00 52.92
C VAL A 673 -56.93 -111.21 52.05
N ARG A 674 -57.27 -109.99 51.62
CA ARG A 674 -56.45 -109.20 50.68
C ARG A 674 -55.16 -108.63 51.29
N GLY A 675 -55.03 -108.57 52.62
CA GLY A 675 -53.88 -107.95 53.32
C GLY A 675 -52.61 -108.82 53.46
N TRP A 676 -52.69 -110.11 53.13
CA TRP A 676 -51.62 -111.10 53.38
C TRP A 676 -50.62 -111.22 52.22
N LEU A 677 -51.11 -111.29 50.98
CA LEU A 677 -50.34 -111.60 49.76
C LEU A 677 -49.18 -110.63 49.44
N VAL A 678 -49.22 -109.39 49.94
CA VAL A 678 -48.19 -108.36 49.64
C VAL A 678 -46.88 -108.63 50.39
N ARG A 679 -46.93 -109.17 51.61
CA ARG A 679 -45.77 -109.21 52.52
C ARG A 679 -44.73 -110.27 52.12
N LYS A 680 -45.17 -111.38 51.52
CA LYS A 680 -44.28 -112.48 51.05
C LYS A 680 -43.27 -112.02 49.97
N ARG A 681 -43.67 -111.06 49.12
CA ARG A 681 -42.89 -110.63 47.93
C ARG A 681 -41.66 -109.77 48.23
N ILE A 682 -41.54 -109.23 49.45
CA ILE A 682 -40.47 -108.28 49.83
C ILE A 682 -39.19 -109.00 50.30
N LEU A 683 -39.32 -110.21 50.85
CA LEU A 683 -38.19 -110.94 51.43
C LEU A 683 -37.20 -111.43 50.36
N GLU A 684 -37.71 -111.93 49.24
CA GLU A 684 -36.94 -112.51 48.13
C GLU A 684 -36.10 -111.49 47.34
N GLN A 685 -36.38 -110.18 47.45
CA GLN A 685 -35.56 -109.14 46.81
C GLN A 685 -34.30 -108.78 47.62
N ARG A 686 -34.32 -108.96 48.95
CA ARG A 686 -33.21 -108.55 49.84
C ARG A 686 -31.97 -109.46 49.78
N THR A 687 -32.07 -110.63 49.16
CA THR A 687 -30.93 -111.55 48.94
C THR A 687 -30.18 -111.19 47.66
N LYS A 688 -30.89 -110.97 46.54
CA LYS A 688 -30.29 -110.66 45.22
C LYS A 688 -29.43 -109.37 45.22
N ILE A 689 -29.79 -108.37 46.01
CA ILE A 689 -29.05 -107.09 46.09
C ILE A 689 -27.65 -107.26 46.70
N ARG A 690 -27.44 -108.18 47.65
CA ARG A 690 -26.15 -108.32 48.35
C ARG A 690 -25.03 -108.85 47.44
N LEU A 691 -25.35 -109.69 46.45
CA LEU A 691 -24.37 -110.25 45.52
C LEU A 691 -23.81 -109.19 44.55
N LEU A 692 -24.63 -108.22 44.14
CA LEU A 692 -24.27 -107.15 43.20
C LEU A 692 -23.30 -106.12 43.79
N HIS A 693 -23.34 -105.88 45.11
CA HIS A 693 -22.44 -104.91 45.74
C HIS A 693 -21.00 -105.43 45.88
N PHE A 694 -20.82 -106.75 46.05
CA PHE A 694 -19.49 -107.36 46.17
C PHE A 694 -18.71 -107.33 44.84
N THR A 695 -19.36 -107.67 43.73
CA THR A 695 -18.73 -107.65 42.39
C THR A 695 -18.41 -106.24 41.92
N ALA A 696 -19.25 -105.25 42.26
CA ALA A 696 -18.99 -103.84 41.97
C ALA A 696 -17.71 -103.32 42.66
N ALA A 697 -17.48 -103.68 43.93
CA ALA A 697 -16.32 -103.21 44.69
C ALA A 697 -14.99 -103.63 44.05
N ALA A 698 -14.86 -104.90 43.66
CA ALA A 698 -13.65 -105.43 43.02
C ALA A 698 -13.30 -104.71 41.70
N TYR A 699 -14.33 -104.35 40.91
CA TYR A 699 -14.15 -103.65 39.64
C TYR A 699 -13.54 -102.24 39.80
N TYR A 700 -13.95 -101.48 40.82
CA TYR A 700 -13.44 -100.13 41.03
C TYR A 700 -11.97 -100.09 41.48
N HIS A 701 -11.54 -101.02 42.35
CA HIS A 701 -10.14 -101.10 42.79
C HIS A 701 -9.18 -101.41 41.63
N LEU A 702 -9.55 -102.32 40.72
CA LEU A 702 -8.69 -102.66 39.58
C LEU A 702 -8.54 -101.50 38.59
N ASN A 703 -9.58 -100.68 38.41
CA ASN A 703 -9.52 -99.48 37.56
C ASN A 703 -8.65 -98.37 38.18
N ALA A 704 -8.68 -98.18 39.51
CA ALA A 704 -7.84 -97.20 40.19
C ALA A 704 -6.34 -97.42 39.93
N LEU A 705 -5.88 -98.68 39.95
CA LEU A 705 -4.48 -99.03 39.68
C LEU A 705 -4.05 -98.72 38.23
N ARG A 706 -4.94 -98.90 37.25
CA ARG A 706 -4.67 -98.55 35.84
C ARG A 706 -4.52 -97.04 35.66
N ILE A 707 -5.39 -96.25 36.31
CA ILE A 707 -5.34 -94.78 36.31
C ILE A 707 -4.04 -94.27 36.96
N GLN A 708 -3.64 -94.84 38.10
CA GLN A 708 -2.40 -94.44 38.79
C GLN A 708 -1.15 -94.70 37.95
N ARG A 709 -1.06 -95.82 37.22
CA ARG A 709 0.05 -96.10 36.31
C ARG A 709 0.09 -95.11 35.13
N ALA A 710 -1.06 -94.84 34.50
CA ALA A 710 -1.14 -93.88 33.40
C ALA A 710 -0.74 -92.44 33.83
N TYR A 711 -1.14 -92.02 35.04
CA TYR A 711 -0.79 -90.70 35.57
C TYR A 711 0.72 -90.52 35.80
N LYS A 712 1.43 -91.55 36.29
CA LYS A 712 2.90 -91.51 36.44
C LYS A 712 3.61 -91.34 35.10
N LEU A 713 3.18 -92.07 34.06
CA LEU A 713 3.75 -91.95 32.71
C LEU A 713 3.52 -90.55 32.11
N TYR A 714 2.31 -90.02 32.24
CA TYR A 714 1.96 -88.64 31.83
C TYR A 714 2.85 -87.60 32.51
N LEU A 715 3.13 -87.74 33.81
CA LEU A 715 3.95 -86.78 34.56
C LEU A 715 5.41 -86.74 34.07
N ALA A 716 5.99 -87.88 33.70
CA ALA A 716 7.33 -87.95 33.11
C ALA A 716 7.40 -87.20 31.76
N VAL A 717 6.48 -87.52 30.83
CA VAL A 717 6.38 -86.86 29.52
C VAL A 717 6.12 -85.35 29.66
N LYS A 718 5.30 -84.94 30.65
CA LYS A 718 5.04 -83.52 30.96
C LYS A 718 6.29 -82.79 31.44
N ASN A 719 7.17 -83.43 32.20
CA ASN A 719 8.42 -82.82 32.67
C ASN A 719 9.50 -82.76 31.57
N ALA A 720 9.62 -83.79 30.72
CA ALA A 720 10.46 -83.72 29.52
C ALA A 720 10.04 -82.57 28.59
N ASN A 721 8.73 -82.44 28.33
CA ASN A 721 8.17 -81.35 27.53
C ASN A 721 8.41 -79.95 28.15
N LYS A 722 8.50 -79.80 29.48
CA LYS A 722 8.89 -78.51 30.09
C LYS A 722 10.31 -78.12 29.67
N GLN A 723 11.28 -79.04 29.73
CA GLN A 723 12.66 -78.74 29.36
C GLN A 723 12.78 -78.34 27.87
N VAL A 724 12.14 -79.09 26.98
CA VAL A 724 12.12 -78.77 25.54
C VAL A 724 11.48 -77.40 25.29
N ASN A 725 10.36 -77.08 25.95
CA ASN A 725 9.73 -75.76 25.82
C ASN A 725 10.60 -74.62 26.38
N SER A 726 11.34 -74.83 27.47
CA SER A 726 12.29 -73.84 28.00
C SER A 726 13.39 -73.50 26.97
N VAL A 727 13.98 -74.52 26.34
CA VAL A 727 15.00 -74.33 25.27
C VAL A 727 14.39 -73.61 24.06
N ILE A 728 13.19 -74.00 23.62
CA ILE A 728 12.48 -73.33 22.52
C ILE A 728 12.14 -71.86 22.87
N CYS A 729 11.78 -71.56 24.12
CA CYS A 729 11.56 -70.19 24.57
C CYS A 729 12.82 -69.33 24.51
N ILE A 730 13.97 -69.85 24.94
CA ILE A 730 15.27 -69.14 24.85
C ILE A 730 15.65 -68.91 23.38
N GLN A 731 15.54 -69.94 22.52
CA GLN A 731 15.82 -69.81 21.08
C GLN A 731 14.87 -68.82 20.39
N ARG A 732 13.56 -68.84 20.71
CA ARG A 732 12.58 -67.86 20.20
C ARG A 732 12.89 -66.45 20.68
N TRP A 733 13.24 -66.26 21.95
CA TRP A 733 13.63 -64.96 22.50
C TRP A 733 14.85 -64.38 21.77
N PHE A 734 15.90 -65.18 21.56
CA PHE A 734 17.11 -64.73 20.89
C PHE A 734 16.86 -64.38 19.41
N ARG A 735 16.07 -65.21 18.69
CA ARG A 735 15.64 -64.92 17.31
C ARG A 735 14.81 -63.62 17.25
N ALA A 736 13.84 -63.45 18.15
CA ALA A 736 13.04 -62.23 18.24
C ALA A 736 13.88 -60.98 18.56
N ARG A 737 14.86 -61.09 19.46
CA ARG A 737 15.80 -60.02 19.82
C ARG A 737 16.65 -59.57 18.62
N LEU A 738 17.15 -60.52 17.84
CA LEU A 738 17.91 -60.26 16.61
C LEU A 738 17.04 -59.62 15.52
N GLN A 739 15.81 -60.11 15.37
CA GLN A 739 14.83 -59.59 14.41
C GLN A 739 14.35 -58.18 14.79
N GLN A 740 14.20 -57.89 16.09
CA GLN A 740 13.93 -56.56 16.64
C GLN A 740 15.08 -55.58 16.33
N LYS A 741 16.35 -55.99 16.49
CA LYS A 741 17.51 -55.15 16.12
C LYS A 741 17.51 -54.80 14.62
N LYS A 742 17.28 -55.79 13.75
CA LYS A 742 17.15 -55.58 12.29
C LYS A 742 15.93 -54.71 11.94
N PHE A 743 14.81 -54.85 12.65
CA PHE A 743 13.62 -54.01 12.47
C PHE A 743 13.90 -52.55 12.86
N ILE A 744 14.54 -52.30 14.00
CA ILE A 744 14.91 -50.95 14.45
C ILE A 744 15.87 -50.28 13.45
N GLN A 745 16.86 -51.01 12.92
CA GLN A 745 17.75 -50.49 11.89
C GLN A 745 17.00 -50.13 10.59
N LYS A 746 16.07 -50.99 10.14
CA LYS A 746 15.19 -50.65 9.00
C LYS A 746 14.29 -49.45 9.30
N TYR A 747 13.70 -49.37 10.50
CA TYR A 747 12.86 -48.25 10.92
C TYR A 747 13.62 -46.92 10.86
N TYR A 748 14.83 -46.84 11.43
CA TYR A 748 15.66 -45.63 11.34
C TYR A 748 16.06 -45.28 9.90
N SER A 749 16.28 -46.26 9.02
CA SER A 749 16.52 -45.97 7.60
C SER A 749 15.28 -45.41 6.89
N ILE A 750 14.09 -45.89 7.23
CA ILE A 750 12.81 -45.40 6.71
C ILE A 750 12.51 -44.01 7.28
N GLU A 751 12.69 -43.77 8.58
CA GLU A 751 12.51 -42.47 9.23
C GLU A 751 13.48 -41.42 8.66
N LYS A 752 14.73 -41.80 8.37
CA LYS A 752 15.69 -40.94 7.68
C LYS A 752 15.23 -40.58 6.26
N ILE A 753 14.84 -41.57 5.46
CA ILE A 753 14.33 -41.34 4.08
C ILE A 753 13.04 -40.50 4.11
N GLU A 754 12.16 -40.72 5.09
CA GLU A 754 10.95 -39.92 5.26
C GLU A 754 11.30 -38.48 5.67
N HIS A 755 12.25 -38.28 6.58
CA HIS A 755 12.69 -36.93 6.98
C HIS A 755 13.37 -36.18 5.80
N GLU A 756 14.22 -36.84 5.03
CA GLU A 756 14.84 -36.29 3.82
C GLU A 756 13.78 -35.97 2.74
N GLY A 757 12.79 -36.84 2.58
CA GLY A 757 11.63 -36.61 1.71
C GLY A 757 10.74 -35.45 2.17
N GLN A 758 10.41 -35.38 3.46
CA GLN A 758 9.66 -34.29 4.08
C GLN A 758 10.42 -32.96 3.99
N GLU A 759 11.75 -32.97 4.15
CA GLU A 759 12.58 -31.78 4.00
C GLU A 759 12.64 -31.32 2.55
N CYS A 760 12.89 -32.22 1.59
CA CYS A 760 12.83 -31.90 0.15
C CYS A 760 11.44 -31.33 -0.24
N LEU A 761 10.36 -31.92 0.27
CA LEU A 761 8.99 -31.47 0.04
C LEU A 761 8.70 -30.13 0.75
N SER A 762 9.31 -29.87 1.91
CA SER A 762 9.29 -28.59 2.62
C SER A 762 10.04 -27.49 1.85
N GLN A 763 11.22 -27.80 1.31
CA GLN A 763 12.01 -26.90 0.45
C GLN A 763 11.25 -26.57 -0.85
N ARG A 764 10.68 -27.57 -1.53
CA ARG A 764 9.79 -27.38 -2.70
C ARG A 764 8.57 -26.53 -2.36
N ASN A 765 7.90 -26.77 -1.24
CA ASN A 765 6.79 -25.94 -0.77
C ASN A 765 7.20 -24.51 -0.40
N ARG A 766 8.40 -24.31 0.14
CA ARG A 766 8.97 -22.99 0.47
C ARG A 766 9.30 -22.21 -0.80
N ALA A 767 9.91 -22.86 -1.80
CA ALA A 767 10.13 -22.28 -3.13
C ALA A 767 8.81 -21.93 -3.82
N ALA A 768 7.85 -22.86 -3.85
CA ALA A 768 6.51 -22.64 -4.38
C ALA A 768 5.78 -21.48 -3.65
N SER A 769 5.94 -21.35 -2.32
CA SER A 769 5.39 -20.23 -1.55
C SER A 769 6.04 -18.89 -1.90
N VAL A 770 7.36 -18.85 -2.13
CA VAL A 770 8.06 -17.65 -2.64
C VAL A 770 7.56 -17.28 -4.04
N ILE A 771 7.46 -18.24 -4.96
CA ILE A 771 6.96 -18.04 -6.33
C ILE A 771 5.50 -17.56 -6.29
N GLN A 772 4.62 -18.24 -5.55
CA GLN A 772 3.23 -17.82 -5.37
C GLN A 772 3.12 -16.42 -4.74
N LYS A 773 3.99 -16.05 -3.80
CA LYS A 773 4.05 -14.71 -3.21
C LYS A 773 4.48 -13.67 -4.23
N ALA A 774 5.49 -13.96 -5.05
CA ALA A 774 5.95 -13.09 -6.13
C ALA A 774 4.85 -12.90 -7.21
N VAL A 775 4.22 -13.99 -7.67
CA VAL A 775 3.11 -13.97 -8.64
C VAL A 775 1.90 -13.22 -8.08
N ARG A 776 1.47 -13.50 -6.83
CA ARG A 776 0.37 -12.75 -6.18
C ARG A 776 0.69 -11.26 -6.07
N HIS A 777 1.94 -10.90 -5.76
CA HIS A 777 2.38 -9.50 -5.71
C HIS A 777 2.44 -8.84 -7.10
N PHE A 778 2.89 -9.56 -8.14
CA PHE A 778 2.87 -9.10 -9.53
C PHE A 778 1.43 -8.89 -10.04
N VAL A 779 0.54 -9.85 -9.82
CA VAL A 779 -0.89 -9.74 -10.17
C VAL A 779 -1.56 -8.59 -9.40
N LEU A 780 -1.21 -8.39 -8.13
CA LEU A 780 -1.69 -7.23 -7.35
C LEU A 780 -1.16 -5.92 -7.91
N ARG A 781 0.13 -5.82 -8.27
CA ARG A 781 0.68 -4.64 -8.97
C ARG A 781 -0.02 -4.39 -10.31
N LYS A 782 -0.19 -5.41 -11.16
CA LYS A 782 -0.90 -5.27 -12.44
C LYS A 782 -2.38 -4.89 -12.27
N LYS A 783 -3.06 -5.38 -11.23
CA LYS A 783 -4.43 -4.96 -10.90
C LYS A 783 -4.48 -3.52 -10.40
N GLN A 784 -3.50 -3.10 -9.58
CA GLN A 784 -3.37 -1.72 -9.12
C GLN A 784 -3.03 -0.77 -10.28
N GLU A 785 -2.11 -1.13 -11.17
CA GLU A 785 -1.75 -0.39 -12.38
C GLU A 785 -2.96 -0.20 -13.31
N LYS A 786 -3.77 -1.26 -13.54
CA LYS A 786 -5.03 -1.15 -14.30
C LYS A 786 -6.02 -0.22 -13.59
N PHE A 787 -6.15 -0.29 -12.27
CA PHE A 787 -7.06 0.56 -11.50
C PHE A 787 -6.61 2.03 -11.48
N THR A 788 -5.32 2.33 -11.28
CA THR A 788 -4.79 3.70 -11.37
C THR A 788 -4.86 4.24 -12.79
N SER A 789 -4.64 3.41 -13.82
CA SER A 789 -4.83 3.81 -15.22
C SER A 789 -6.30 4.13 -15.53
N GLY A 790 -7.23 3.35 -14.95
CA GLY A 790 -8.67 3.64 -15.01
C GLY A 790 -9.01 4.98 -14.35
N ILE A 791 -8.54 5.22 -13.12
CA ILE A 791 -8.70 6.50 -12.42
C ILE A 791 -8.12 7.66 -13.21
N ILE A 792 -6.90 7.52 -13.76
CA ILE A 792 -6.25 8.58 -14.56
C ILE A 792 -7.05 8.85 -15.84
N LYS A 793 -7.56 7.82 -16.53
CA LYS A 793 -8.45 8.00 -17.69
C LYS A 793 -9.76 8.70 -17.29
N MET A 794 -10.42 8.29 -16.21
CA MET A 794 -11.64 8.95 -15.74
C MET A 794 -11.39 10.40 -15.31
N GLN A 795 -10.27 10.68 -14.62
CA GLN A 795 -9.86 12.04 -14.25
C GLN A 795 -9.51 12.90 -15.47
N ALA A 796 -8.85 12.35 -16.49
CA ALA A 796 -8.55 13.06 -17.73
C ALA A 796 -9.82 13.36 -18.54
N LEU A 797 -10.71 12.39 -18.67
CA LEU A 797 -12.03 12.55 -19.31
C LEU A 797 -12.88 13.58 -18.56
N TRP A 798 -12.93 13.53 -17.22
CA TRP A 798 -13.67 14.49 -16.41
C TRP A 798 -13.07 15.91 -16.45
N ARG A 799 -11.74 16.05 -16.39
CA ARG A 799 -11.05 17.34 -16.60
C ARG A 799 -11.36 17.91 -17.98
N GLY A 800 -11.29 17.07 -19.02
CA GLY A 800 -11.64 17.47 -20.39
C GLY A 800 -13.11 17.85 -20.55
N TYR A 801 -14.04 17.10 -19.95
CA TYR A 801 -15.47 17.43 -19.95
C TYR A 801 -15.76 18.73 -19.20
N SER A 802 -15.23 18.89 -17.98
CA SER A 802 -15.39 20.08 -17.15
C SER A 802 -14.82 21.33 -17.83
N TRP A 803 -13.62 21.22 -18.43
CA TRP A 803 -13.02 22.31 -19.21
C TRP A 803 -13.85 22.65 -20.45
N ARG A 804 -14.30 21.64 -21.22
CA ARG A 804 -15.19 21.87 -22.39
C ARG A 804 -16.51 22.50 -21.99
N LYS A 805 -17.12 22.09 -20.87
CA LYS A 805 -18.38 22.67 -20.38
C LYS A 805 -18.23 24.10 -19.89
N LYS A 806 -17.08 24.46 -19.29
CA LYS A 806 -16.80 25.84 -18.86
C LYS A 806 -16.43 26.78 -20.00
N ASN A 807 -15.78 26.27 -21.05
CA ASN A 807 -15.30 27.06 -22.19
C ASN A 807 -16.10 26.77 -23.48
N ASP A 808 -17.40 26.51 -23.37
CA ASP A 808 -18.26 26.12 -24.51
C ASP A 808 -18.76 27.34 -25.31
N CYS A 809 -17.82 28.21 -25.72
CA CYS A 809 -18.14 29.50 -26.36
C CYS A 809 -18.71 29.34 -27.78
N ILE A 810 -19.40 30.38 -28.26
CA ILE A 810 -20.07 30.41 -29.57
C ILE A 810 -19.11 30.02 -30.71
N LYS A 811 -17.88 30.55 -30.71
CA LYS A 811 -16.84 30.24 -31.71
C LYS A 811 -16.50 28.74 -31.76
N ILE A 812 -16.45 28.05 -30.62
CA ILE A 812 -16.19 26.61 -30.55
C ILE A 812 -17.41 25.79 -30.99
N LYS A 813 -18.63 26.27 -30.72
CA LYS A 813 -19.87 25.64 -31.23
C LYS A 813 -19.97 25.76 -32.76
N ALA A 814 -19.69 26.95 -33.30
CA ALA A 814 -19.63 27.19 -34.75
C ALA A 814 -18.60 26.27 -35.44
N ILE A 815 -17.39 26.12 -34.87
CA ILE A 815 -16.38 25.18 -35.40
C ILE A 815 -16.87 23.73 -35.38
N ARG A 816 -17.60 23.28 -34.35
CA ARG A 816 -18.20 21.93 -34.34
C ARG A 816 -19.26 21.75 -35.43
N LEU A 817 -20.14 22.73 -35.62
CA LEU A 817 -21.18 22.70 -36.64
C LEU A 817 -20.58 22.70 -38.04
N SER A 818 -19.60 23.58 -38.31
CA SER A 818 -18.82 23.58 -39.55
C SER A 818 -18.16 22.23 -39.81
N LEU A 819 -17.51 21.63 -38.80
CA LEU A 819 -16.95 20.27 -38.93
C LEU A 819 -18.02 19.20 -39.17
N GLN A 820 -19.25 19.35 -38.64
CA GLN A 820 -20.34 18.40 -38.90
C GLN A 820 -20.94 18.54 -40.30
N VAL A 821 -21.02 19.77 -40.84
CA VAL A 821 -21.43 20.05 -42.22
C VAL A 821 -20.38 19.48 -43.18
N VAL A 822 -19.11 19.86 -43.02
CA VAL A 822 -18.00 19.34 -43.84
C VAL A 822 -17.95 17.81 -43.80
N ASN A 823 -18.09 17.17 -42.63
CA ASN A 823 -18.10 15.70 -42.54
C ASN A 823 -19.28 15.01 -43.25
N ARG A 824 -20.38 15.72 -43.55
CA ARG A 824 -21.49 15.21 -44.39
C ARG A 824 -21.22 15.39 -45.89
N GLU A 825 -20.40 16.38 -46.25
CA GLU A 825 -20.09 16.77 -47.63
C GLU A 825 -18.82 16.09 -48.20
N ILE A 826 -18.08 15.33 -47.39
CA ILE A 826 -16.89 14.59 -47.84
C ILE A 826 -17.30 13.49 -48.84
N ARG A 827 -17.14 13.80 -50.13
CA ARG A 827 -17.07 12.81 -51.22
C ARG A 827 -15.94 11.80 -50.97
N GLU A 828 -16.13 10.56 -51.44
CA GLU A 828 -15.21 9.45 -51.17
C GLU A 828 -13.77 9.72 -51.64
N GLU A 829 -13.60 10.39 -52.79
CA GLU A 829 -12.33 10.83 -53.36
C GLU A 829 -11.52 11.73 -52.42
N ASN A 830 -12.22 12.60 -51.68
CA ASN A 830 -11.59 13.56 -50.77
C ASN A 830 -11.05 12.92 -49.48
N LYS A 831 -11.39 11.65 -49.21
CA LYS A 831 -10.84 10.91 -48.08
C LYS A 831 -9.33 10.70 -48.25
N LEU A 832 -8.60 10.92 -47.16
CA LEU A 832 -7.14 10.98 -47.13
C LEU A 832 -6.45 9.84 -47.89
N TYR A 833 -6.95 8.60 -47.74
CA TYR A 833 -6.36 7.41 -48.38
C TYR A 833 -6.57 7.37 -49.91
N LYS A 834 -7.75 7.74 -50.43
CA LYS A 834 -7.97 7.85 -51.89
C LYS A 834 -7.09 8.94 -52.50
N ARG A 835 -6.98 10.10 -51.81
CA ARG A 835 -6.02 11.15 -52.20
C ARG A 835 -4.58 10.66 -52.21
N THR A 836 -4.17 9.76 -51.28
CA THR A 836 -2.83 9.15 -51.32
C THR A 836 -2.65 8.23 -52.51
N ALA A 837 -3.63 7.39 -52.83
CA ALA A 837 -3.54 6.44 -53.95
C ALA A 837 -3.42 7.18 -55.30
N LEU A 838 -4.25 8.21 -55.51
CA LEU A 838 -4.20 9.06 -56.71
C LEU A 838 -2.85 9.80 -56.82
N ALA A 839 -2.38 10.42 -55.73
CA ALA A 839 -1.11 11.16 -55.75
C ALA A 839 0.12 10.25 -55.89
N LEU A 840 0.10 9.04 -55.31
CA LEU A 840 1.14 8.03 -55.52
C LEU A 840 1.15 7.54 -56.98
N HIS A 841 -0.03 7.27 -57.55
CA HIS A 841 -0.15 6.91 -58.96
C HIS A 841 0.43 8.00 -59.86
N TYR A 842 -0.02 9.26 -59.70
CA TYR A 842 0.49 10.39 -60.49
C TYR A 842 2.01 10.59 -60.37
N LEU A 843 2.58 10.47 -59.17
CA LEU A 843 4.02 10.58 -58.95
C LEU A 843 4.85 9.45 -59.61
N LEU A 844 4.27 8.26 -59.73
CA LEU A 844 4.95 7.09 -60.31
C LEU A 844 4.83 7.03 -61.84
N THR A 845 3.66 7.36 -62.40
CA THR A 845 3.35 7.16 -63.83
C THR A 845 3.51 8.42 -64.70
N TYR A 846 3.16 9.62 -64.23
CA TYR A 846 3.17 10.83 -65.07
C TYR A 846 4.56 11.45 -65.16
N LYS A 847 4.91 11.94 -66.37
CA LYS A 847 6.19 12.60 -66.65
C LYS A 847 6.12 14.14 -66.57
N HIS A 848 4.91 14.72 -66.55
CA HIS A 848 4.73 16.18 -66.57
C HIS A 848 4.95 16.83 -65.20
N LEU A 849 5.78 17.87 -65.16
CA LEU A 849 6.21 18.54 -63.92
C LEU A 849 5.05 19.13 -63.10
N SER A 850 3.99 19.58 -63.76
CA SER A 850 2.76 20.08 -63.12
C SER A 850 2.01 18.99 -62.35
N ALA A 851 1.78 17.83 -62.98
CA ALA A 851 1.13 16.68 -62.34
C ALA A 851 1.97 16.14 -61.17
N ILE A 852 3.29 16.08 -61.34
CA ILE A 852 4.24 15.71 -60.27
C ILE A 852 4.19 16.72 -59.11
N LEU A 853 4.10 18.02 -59.39
CA LEU A 853 4.00 19.06 -58.36
C LEU A 853 2.70 18.99 -57.56
N GLU A 854 1.54 18.77 -58.21
CA GLU A 854 0.27 18.58 -57.50
C GLU A 854 0.23 17.26 -56.71
N ALA A 855 0.79 16.19 -57.26
CA ALA A 855 0.99 14.94 -56.54
C ALA A 855 1.83 15.14 -55.27
N LEU A 856 2.96 15.87 -55.36
CA LEU A 856 3.82 16.16 -54.22
C LEU A 856 3.17 17.11 -53.20
N LYS A 857 2.37 18.10 -53.63
CA LYS A 857 1.53 18.93 -52.76
C LYS A 857 0.52 18.09 -51.97
N HIS A 858 -0.12 17.11 -52.63
CA HIS A 858 -1.06 16.20 -51.98
C HIS A 858 -0.34 15.25 -51.02
N LEU A 859 0.81 14.69 -51.43
CA LEU A 859 1.64 13.81 -50.60
C LEU A 859 2.18 14.54 -49.35
N GLU A 860 2.49 15.84 -49.43
CA GLU A 860 2.89 16.66 -48.29
C GLU A 860 1.83 16.61 -47.19
N VAL A 861 0.60 17.02 -47.54
CA VAL A 861 -0.51 17.15 -46.59
C VAL A 861 -0.87 15.80 -45.97
N VAL A 862 -0.93 14.72 -46.77
CA VAL A 862 -1.33 13.40 -46.26
C VAL A 862 -0.24 12.73 -45.42
N THR A 863 1.05 12.88 -45.78
CA THR A 863 2.17 12.36 -44.96
C THR A 863 2.43 13.21 -43.72
N ARG A 864 1.95 14.46 -43.67
CA ARG A 864 1.98 15.27 -42.45
C ARG A 864 0.86 14.94 -41.47
N LEU A 865 -0.29 14.48 -41.97
CA LEU A 865 -1.49 14.25 -41.16
C LEU A 865 -1.75 12.79 -40.75
N SER A 866 -1.10 11.79 -41.37
CA SER A 866 -1.38 10.37 -41.09
C SER A 866 -0.15 9.45 -41.14
N PRO A 867 0.08 8.61 -40.11
CA PRO A 867 1.15 7.60 -40.14
C PRO A 867 0.91 6.52 -41.19
N LEU A 868 -0.35 6.15 -41.45
CA LEU A 868 -0.68 5.14 -42.46
C LEU A 868 -0.31 5.61 -43.87
N CYS A 869 -0.39 6.92 -44.12
CA CYS A 869 0.02 7.49 -45.40
C CYS A 869 1.55 7.46 -45.57
N CYS A 870 2.32 7.60 -44.49
CA CYS A 870 3.76 7.36 -44.52
C CYS A 870 4.11 5.88 -44.72
N GLU A 871 3.38 4.94 -44.08
CA GLU A 871 3.58 3.49 -44.26
C GLU A 871 3.29 3.06 -45.71
N ASN A 872 2.15 3.49 -46.27
CA ASN A 872 1.81 3.26 -47.68
C ASN A 872 2.88 3.84 -48.62
N MET A 873 3.33 5.08 -48.38
CA MET A 873 4.32 5.73 -49.22
C MET A 873 5.69 5.04 -49.17
N ALA A 874 6.09 4.51 -48.02
CA ALA A 874 7.30 3.71 -47.88
C ALA A 874 7.24 2.39 -48.65
N GLN A 875 6.05 1.76 -48.72
CA GLN A 875 5.83 0.52 -49.46
C GLN A 875 5.68 0.74 -50.98
N SER A 876 5.24 1.92 -51.42
CA SER A 876 4.87 2.18 -52.83
C SER A 876 6.04 2.50 -53.77
N GLY A 877 7.31 2.33 -53.35
CA GLY A 877 8.51 2.68 -54.14
C GLY A 877 8.72 4.19 -54.41
N ALA A 878 7.72 5.03 -54.13
CA ALA A 878 7.68 6.46 -54.41
C ALA A 878 8.83 7.26 -53.78
N ILE A 879 9.40 6.79 -52.66
CA ILE A 879 10.57 7.42 -52.03
C ILE A 879 11.78 7.41 -53.00
N SER A 880 12.07 6.28 -53.64
CA SER A 880 13.16 6.17 -54.63
C SER A 880 12.90 7.08 -55.83
N LYS A 881 11.67 7.09 -56.34
CA LYS A 881 11.23 7.99 -57.43
C LYS A 881 11.44 9.47 -57.07
N ILE A 882 11.23 9.85 -55.81
CA ILE A 882 11.49 11.22 -55.32
C ILE A 882 12.99 11.53 -55.28
N PHE A 883 13.87 10.62 -54.86
CA PHE A 883 15.31 10.86 -54.94
C PHE A 883 15.80 11.00 -56.39
N VAL A 884 15.23 10.24 -57.34
CA VAL A 884 15.47 10.44 -58.79
C VAL A 884 14.99 11.82 -59.26
N LEU A 885 13.77 12.24 -58.88
CA LEU A 885 13.24 13.56 -59.21
C LEU A 885 14.06 14.71 -58.60
N ILE A 886 14.57 14.55 -57.37
CA ILE A 886 15.47 15.50 -56.73
C ILE A 886 16.76 15.69 -57.54
N ARG A 887 17.33 14.60 -58.07
CA ARG A 887 18.56 14.62 -58.89
C ARG A 887 18.34 15.23 -60.27
N SER A 888 17.16 15.03 -60.88
CA SER A 888 16.83 15.61 -62.20
C SER A 888 16.31 17.05 -62.15
N CYS A 889 15.90 17.55 -60.98
CA CYS A 889 15.38 18.92 -60.83
C CYS A 889 16.51 19.97 -60.80
N ASN A 890 16.51 20.84 -61.80
CA ASN A 890 17.44 21.97 -61.91
C ASN A 890 17.07 23.15 -60.97
N ARG A 891 17.79 24.27 -61.08
CA ARG A 891 17.60 25.48 -60.23
C ARG A 891 16.45 26.41 -60.68
N SER A 892 15.57 25.98 -61.59
CA SER A 892 14.41 26.79 -62.02
C SER A 892 13.36 26.90 -60.91
N VAL A 893 12.50 27.93 -60.97
CA VAL A 893 11.46 28.15 -59.93
C VAL A 893 10.48 26.98 -59.80
N PRO A 894 9.97 26.34 -60.88
CA PRO A 894 9.13 25.14 -60.76
C PRO A 894 9.87 23.95 -60.12
N CYS A 895 11.13 23.71 -60.51
CA CYS A 895 11.95 22.64 -59.93
C CYS A 895 12.27 22.90 -58.44
N MET A 896 12.46 24.17 -58.03
CA MET A 896 12.58 24.53 -56.61
C MET A 896 11.30 24.23 -55.82
N GLU A 897 10.10 24.46 -56.37
CA GLU A 897 8.85 24.06 -55.72
C GLU A 897 8.74 22.54 -55.59
N VAL A 898 9.07 21.80 -56.66
CA VAL A 898 9.09 20.31 -56.66
C VAL A 898 10.05 19.78 -55.60
N ILE A 899 11.29 20.28 -55.54
CA ILE A 899 12.28 19.91 -54.51
C ILE A 899 11.78 20.30 -53.11
N ARG A 900 11.17 21.47 -52.93
CA ARG A 900 10.66 21.94 -51.64
C ARG A 900 9.55 21.02 -51.10
N TYR A 901 8.62 20.57 -51.95
CA TYR A 901 7.62 19.59 -51.53
C TYR A 901 8.23 18.19 -51.37
N ALA A 902 9.08 17.73 -52.27
CA ALA A 902 9.79 16.45 -52.17
C ALA A 902 10.54 16.29 -50.84
N VAL A 903 11.38 17.27 -50.47
CA VAL A 903 12.13 17.27 -49.20
C VAL A 903 11.17 17.35 -48.00
N GLN A 904 10.08 18.11 -48.07
CA GLN A 904 9.07 18.14 -47.00
C GLN A 904 8.38 16.77 -46.82
N VAL A 905 8.05 16.07 -47.91
CA VAL A 905 7.44 14.73 -47.87
C VAL A 905 8.43 13.72 -47.26
N LEU A 906 9.68 13.70 -47.73
CA LEU A 906 10.74 12.85 -47.15
C LEU A 906 10.98 13.15 -45.67
N LEU A 907 10.92 14.43 -45.27
CA LEU A 907 11.00 14.86 -43.87
C LEU A 907 9.79 14.37 -43.06
N ASN A 908 8.57 14.49 -43.58
CA ASN A 908 7.34 14.02 -42.92
C ASN A 908 7.35 12.49 -42.73
N VAL A 909 7.77 11.74 -43.74
CA VAL A 909 7.96 10.27 -43.65
C VAL A 909 9.08 9.91 -42.66
N SER A 910 10.16 10.70 -42.61
CA SER A 910 11.30 10.45 -41.71
C SER A 910 11.03 10.81 -40.25
N LYS A 911 10.19 11.82 -39.97
CA LYS A 911 9.69 12.15 -38.61
C LYS A 911 8.98 10.94 -37.97
N TYR A 912 8.44 10.01 -38.77
CA TYR A 912 7.81 8.79 -38.27
C TYR A 912 8.78 7.61 -38.21
N GLU A 913 9.06 7.17 -36.98
CA GLU A 913 10.18 6.28 -36.62
C GLU A 913 10.14 4.86 -37.23
N LYS A 914 8.98 4.42 -37.75
CA LYS A 914 8.88 3.17 -38.54
C LYS A 914 9.41 3.31 -39.97
N THR A 915 9.28 4.49 -40.58
CA THR A 915 9.51 4.73 -42.01
C THR A 915 10.82 5.48 -42.28
N THR A 916 11.57 5.83 -41.23
CA THR A 916 12.93 6.39 -41.30
C THR A 916 13.98 5.40 -41.83
N SER A 917 13.64 4.11 -42.01
CA SER A 917 14.40 3.11 -42.79
C SER A 917 14.28 3.36 -44.28
N ALA A 918 13.07 3.24 -44.81
CA ALA A 918 12.78 3.37 -46.24
C ALA A 918 13.23 4.71 -46.90
N VAL A 919 13.58 5.74 -46.13
CA VAL A 919 14.21 6.98 -46.63
C VAL A 919 15.76 6.96 -46.55
N TYR A 920 16.35 6.30 -45.55
CA TYR A 920 17.82 6.19 -45.42
C TYR A 920 18.38 5.15 -46.38
N ASP A 921 17.68 4.04 -46.53
CA ASP A 921 18.16 2.83 -47.19
C ASP A 921 18.08 2.96 -48.75
N VAL A 922 17.78 4.17 -49.26
CA VAL A 922 17.83 4.52 -50.68
C VAL A 922 19.26 4.83 -51.10
N GLU A 923 19.69 4.25 -52.22
CA GLU A 923 21.03 4.43 -52.78
C GLU A 923 21.42 5.91 -52.92
N ASN A 924 22.63 6.26 -52.44
CA ASN A 924 23.19 7.61 -52.46
C ASN A 924 22.32 8.70 -51.77
N CYS A 925 21.42 8.32 -50.85
CA CYS A 925 20.56 9.23 -50.09
C CYS A 925 21.35 10.37 -49.42
N VAL A 926 22.35 10.04 -48.58
CA VAL A 926 23.15 11.03 -47.84
C VAL A 926 23.83 12.03 -48.78
N ASP A 927 24.46 11.54 -49.85
CA ASP A 927 25.18 12.36 -50.83
C ASP A 927 24.23 13.29 -51.60
N THR A 928 23.06 12.79 -52.00
CA THR A 928 22.01 13.59 -52.67
C THR A 928 21.50 14.73 -51.77
N LEU A 929 21.35 14.47 -50.46
CA LEU A 929 20.96 15.50 -49.49
C LEU A 929 22.08 16.54 -49.27
N LEU A 930 23.35 16.14 -49.35
CA LEU A 930 24.49 17.06 -49.25
C LEU A 930 24.64 17.93 -50.49
N GLU A 931 24.35 17.38 -51.67
CA GLU A 931 24.26 18.14 -52.93
C GLU A 931 23.13 19.17 -52.89
N LEU A 932 21.95 18.81 -52.37
CA LEU A 932 20.88 19.78 -52.09
C LEU A 932 21.31 20.90 -51.14
N LEU A 933 22.04 20.59 -50.05
CA LEU A 933 22.58 21.62 -49.15
C LEU A 933 23.62 22.52 -49.83
N GLN A 934 24.48 21.96 -50.69
CA GLN A 934 25.45 22.73 -51.46
C GLN A 934 24.78 23.62 -52.53
N ILE A 935 23.69 23.15 -53.14
CA ILE A 935 22.94 23.86 -54.18
C ILE A 935 22.06 24.98 -53.60
N TYR A 936 21.33 24.71 -52.51
CA TYR A 936 20.31 25.61 -51.96
C TYR A 936 20.78 26.44 -50.75
N ARG A 937 22.07 26.36 -50.38
CA ARG A 937 22.73 27.36 -49.53
C ARG A 937 22.54 28.75 -50.17
N GLU A 938 21.71 29.57 -49.52
CA GLU A 938 21.21 30.86 -50.00
C GLU A 938 22.27 31.76 -50.69
N LYS A 939 21.88 32.46 -51.76
CA LYS A 939 22.54 33.69 -52.22
C LYS A 939 21.82 34.92 -51.63
N PRO A 940 22.53 35.94 -51.12
CA PRO A 940 21.91 37.10 -50.48
C PRO A 940 21.28 38.03 -51.54
N GLY A 941 20.07 38.54 -51.27
CA GLY A 941 19.44 39.64 -52.04
C GLY A 941 18.20 39.28 -52.85
N ASN A 942 18.03 38.01 -53.28
CA ASN A 942 16.89 37.61 -54.12
C ASN A 942 15.64 37.33 -53.29
N LYS A 943 14.45 37.77 -53.75
CA LYS A 943 13.14 37.34 -53.20
C LYS A 943 12.87 35.82 -53.33
N VAL A 944 13.72 35.11 -54.09
CA VAL A 944 13.71 33.65 -54.23
C VAL A 944 14.50 32.97 -53.09
N ALA A 945 15.29 33.72 -52.31
CA ALA A 945 16.12 33.17 -51.23
C ALA A 945 15.31 32.44 -50.16
N ASP A 946 14.13 32.95 -49.79
CA ASP A 946 13.27 32.35 -48.75
C ASP A 946 12.85 30.90 -49.11
N LYS A 947 12.65 30.63 -50.40
CA LYS A 947 12.35 29.29 -50.92
C LYS A 947 13.58 28.36 -50.82
N GLY A 948 14.76 28.87 -51.20
CA GLY A 948 16.03 28.15 -51.08
C GLY A 948 16.43 27.86 -49.63
N GLY A 949 16.31 28.85 -48.75
CA GLY A 949 16.53 28.71 -47.30
C GLY A 949 15.59 27.66 -46.69
N SER A 950 14.31 27.65 -47.08
CA SER A 950 13.38 26.59 -46.65
C SER A 950 13.76 25.20 -47.17
N ILE A 951 14.37 25.06 -48.36
CA ILE A 951 14.90 23.76 -48.83
C ILE A 951 16.11 23.38 -47.98
N PHE A 952 17.04 24.31 -47.73
CA PHE A 952 18.25 24.08 -46.95
C PHE A 952 17.93 23.63 -45.51
N THR A 953 17.09 24.36 -44.77
CA THR A 953 16.78 24.00 -43.38
C THR A 953 16.06 22.66 -43.26
N LYS A 954 15.15 22.35 -44.20
CA LYS A 954 14.41 21.09 -44.21
C LYS A 954 15.29 19.91 -44.60
N THR A 955 16.26 20.13 -45.49
CA THR A 955 17.29 19.12 -45.83
C THR A 955 18.20 18.85 -44.63
N CYS A 956 18.62 19.88 -43.86
CA CYS A 956 19.32 19.69 -42.58
C CYS A 956 18.46 18.94 -41.54
N CYS A 957 17.17 19.28 -41.40
CA CYS A 957 16.26 18.58 -40.48
C CYS A 957 16.08 17.11 -40.86
N LEU A 958 15.93 16.82 -42.16
CA LEU A 958 15.84 15.46 -42.69
C LEU A 958 17.11 14.67 -42.40
N LEU A 959 18.29 15.22 -42.73
CA LEU A 959 19.58 14.58 -42.49
C LEU A 959 19.81 14.30 -40.99
N ALA A 960 19.53 15.25 -40.11
CA ALA A 960 19.65 15.07 -38.66
C ALA A 960 18.69 13.99 -38.10
N ILE A 961 17.48 13.86 -38.65
CA ILE A 961 16.52 12.82 -38.25
C ILE A 961 16.96 11.44 -38.76
N LEU A 962 17.45 11.34 -40.00
CA LEU A 962 17.94 10.08 -40.57
C LEU A 962 19.15 9.54 -39.79
N LEU A 963 20.06 10.42 -39.38
CA LEU A 963 21.30 10.12 -38.65
C LEU A 963 21.13 10.09 -37.11
N LYS A 964 19.89 10.17 -36.61
CA LYS A 964 19.57 10.13 -35.16
C LYS A 964 19.98 8.81 -34.47
N THR A 965 20.14 7.71 -35.20
CA THR A 965 20.55 6.42 -34.63
C THR A 965 22.08 6.28 -34.66
N THR A 966 22.64 5.73 -33.58
CA THR A 966 24.09 5.57 -33.38
C THR A 966 24.80 4.93 -34.56
N ASN A 967 24.19 3.89 -35.14
CA ASN A 967 24.79 3.08 -36.19
C ASN A 967 24.91 3.86 -37.52
N ARG A 968 23.94 4.72 -37.83
CA ARG A 968 23.96 5.59 -39.02
C ARG A 968 24.87 6.80 -38.83
N ALA A 969 24.92 7.34 -37.61
CA ALA A 969 25.89 8.36 -37.26
C ALA A 969 27.34 7.85 -37.36
N SER A 970 27.61 6.59 -36.99
CA SER A 970 28.94 5.98 -37.16
C SER A 970 29.26 5.63 -38.62
N ASP A 971 28.29 5.14 -39.38
CA ASP A 971 28.42 4.90 -40.83
C ASP A 971 28.84 6.18 -41.57
N VAL A 972 28.06 7.26 -41.44
CA VAL A 972 28.41 8.56 -42.04
C VAL A 972 29.71 9.15 -41.49
N ARG A 973 30.06 8.92 -40.22
CA ARG A 973 31.35 9.36 -39.67
C ARG A 973 32.55 8.60 -40.26
N SER A 974 32.38 7.35 -40.71
CA SER A 974 33.45 6.60 -41.38
C SER A 974 33.79 7.19 -42.77
N ARG A 975 32.83 7.84 -43.42
CA ARG A 975 32.96 8.45 -44.74
C ARG A 975 33.58 9.85 -44.63
N SER A 976 34.90 9.94 -44.45
CA SER A 976 35.65 11.21 -44.26
C SER A 976 35.21 12.35 -45.21
N LYS A 977 35.18 12.09 -46.53
CA LYS A 977 34.73 13.04 -47.56
C LYS A 977 33.33 13.63 -47.32
N VAL A 978 32.44 12.92 -46.63
CA VAL A 978 31.11 13.42 -46.22
C VAL A 978 31.21 14.32 -44.98
N VAL A 979 31.98 13.91 -43.97
CA VAL A 979 32.25 14.71 -42.76
C VAL A 979 32.88 16.05 -43.13
N ASP A 980 33.87 16.05 -44.03
CA ASP A 980 34.55 17.25 -44.52
C ASP A 980 33.58 18.19 -45.27
N ARG A 981 32.72 17.64 -46.13
CA ARG A 981 31.65 18.40 -46.81
C ARG A 981 30.73 19.08 -45.80
N ILE A 982 30.25 18.35 -44.78
CA ILE A 982 29.37 18.89 -43.73
C ILE A 982 30.08 19.98 -42.91
N TYR A 983 31.33 19.77 -42.51
CA TYR A 983 32.13 20.76 -41.78
C TYR A 983 32.36 22.03 -42.62
N SER A 984 32.64 21.87 -43.91
CA SER A 984 32.78 23.00 -44.85
C SER A 984 31.48 23.80 -44.96
N LEU A 985 30.33 23.14 -45.11
CA LEU A 985 29.01 23.75 -45.16
C LEU A 985 28.69 24.50 -43.85
N TYR A 986 29.04 23.93 -42.69
CA TYR A 986 28.90 24.61 -41.39
C TYR A 986 29.72 25.90 -41.35
N LYS A 987 31.04 25.82 -41.58
CA LYS A 987 31.97 26.96 -41.54
C LYS A 987 31.51 28.08 -42.49
N LEU A 988 31.09 27.71 -43.69
CA LEU A 988 30.57 28.59 -44.74
C LEU A 988 29.19 29.19 -44.42
N THR A 989 28.40 28.57 -43.53
CA THR A 989 27.09 29.09 -43.08
C THR A 989 27.26 29.99 -41.85
N ALA A 990 28.09 29.60 -40.88
CA ALA A 990 28.41 30.40 -39.69
C ALA A 990 29.06 31.75 -40.06
N HIS A 991 30.06 31.75 -40.95
CA HIS A 991 30.67 32.98 -41.45
C HIS A 991 29.65 33.91 -42.14
N LYS A 992 28.73 33.34 -42.93
CA LYS A 992 27.67 34.12 -43.60
C LYS A 992 26.64 34.67 -42.62
N HIS A 993 26.26 33.92 -41.59
CA HIS A 993 25.37 34.42 -40.54
C HIS A 993 25.99 35.61 -39.81
N LYS A 994 27.29 35.54 -39.46
CA LYS A 994 28.05 36.66 -38.88
C LYS A 994 28.00 37.91 -39.78
N MET A 995 28.31 37.76 -41.07
CA MET A 995 28.22 38.85 -42.05
C MET A 995 26.81 39.47 -42.14
N ASN A 996 25.75 38.66 -42.06
CA ASN A 996 24.37 39.17 -42.04
C ASN A 996 24.03 39.91 -40.74
N THR A 997 24.45 39.41 -39.57
CA THR A 997 24.22 40.12 -38.29
C THR A 997 24.97 41.45 -38.24
N GLU A 998 26.20 41.52 -38.77
CA GLU A 998 26.97 42.76 -38.86
C GLU A 998 26.31 43.77 -39.83
N ARG A 999 25.78 43.31 -40.97
CA ARG A 999 24.97 44.15 -41.88
C ARG A 999 23.69 44.67 -41.22
N ILE A 1000 22.99 43.84 -40.44
CA ILE A 1000 21.77 44.25 -39.73
C ILE A 1000 22.09 45.30 -38.66
N LEU A 1001 23.14 45.08 -37.86
CA LEU A 1001 23.62 46.06 -36.88
C LEU A 1001 24.04 47.38 -37.54
N HIS A 1002 24.69 47.33 -38.71
CA HIS A 1002 25.04 48.54 -39.48
C HIS A 1002 23.80 49.25 -40.05
N LYS A 1003 22.75 48.51 -40.45
CA LYS A 1003 21.50 49.09 -40.93
C LYS A 1003 20.69 49.72 -39.78
N GLN A 1004 20.63 49.07 -38.62
CA GLN A 1004 20.04 49.62 -37.40
C GLN A 1004 20.76 50.90 -36.95
N LYS A 1005 22.10 50.94 -37.00
CA LYS A 1005 22.89 52.16 -36.74
C LYS A 1005 22.64 53.31 -37.72
N LYS A 1006 22.07 53.07 -38.92
CA LYS A 1006 21.66 54.13 -39.86
C LYS A 1006 20.22 54.59 -39.67
N ASN A 1007 19.36 53.77 -39.06
CA ASN A 1007 17.92 54.02 -38.96
C ASN A 1007 17.52 54.43 -37.53
N SER A 1008 17.93 55.65 -37.15
CA SER A 1008 17.40 56.45 -36.03
C SER A 1008 17.59 55.93 -34.59
N SER A 1009 17.24 56.82 -33.64
CA SER A 1009 17.34 56.69 -32.19
C SER A 1009 16.36 55.66 -31.59
N ILE A 1010 16.52 55.41 -30.28
CA ILE A 1010 15.79 54.41 -29.46
C ILE A 1010 16.24 52.96 -29.75
N SER A 1011 17.24 52.50 -28.99
CA SER A 1011 17.64 51.09 -28.98
C SER A 1011 16.95 50.30 -27.86
N ILE A 1012 16.40 49.14 -28.20
CA ILE A 1012 16.00 48.10 -27.23
C ILE A 1012 17.13 47.07 -27.17
N PRO A 1013 17.60 46.62 -25.98
CA PRO A 1013 18.71 45.67 -25.88
C PRO A 1013 18.39 44.32 -26.54
N PHE A 1014 19.17 43.95 -27.56
CA PHE A 1014 19.11 42.63 -28.16
C PHE A 1014 19.76 41.59 -27.24
N ILE A 1015 18.97 40.68 -26.68
CA ILE A 1015 19.45 39.60 -25.83
C ILE A 1015 19.93 38.44 -26.73
N PRO A 1016 21.20 38.01 -26.66
CA PRO A 1016 21.66 36.84 -27.40
C PRO A 1016 21.09 35.54 -26.81
N GLU A 1017 20.43 34.72 -27.63
CA GLU A 1017 19.94 33.40 -27.21
C GLU A 1017 21.11 32.47 -26.84
N THR A 1018 21.05 31.86 -25.65
CA THR A 1018 22.06 30.89 -25.22
C THR A 1018 21.84 29.53 -25.90
N PRO A 1019 22.84 28.96 -26.60
CA PRO A 1019 22.66 27.73 -27.38
C PRO A 1019 22.52 26.50 -26.48
N VAL A 1020 21.30 25.99 -26.34
CA VAL A 1020 21.00 24.76 -25.58
C VAL A 1020 21.42 23.52 -26.40
N ARG A 1021 22.73 23.23 -26.41
CA ARG A 1021 23.32 22.02 -27.02
C ARG A 1021 22.65 20.74 -26.49
N THR A 1022 22.49 19.74 -27.37
CA THR A 1022 22.06 18.36 -27.05
C THR A 1022 20.63 18.10 -26.50
N ARG A 1023 19.57 18.59 -27.18
CA ARG A 1023 18.22 17.92 -27.11
C ARG A 1023 17.21 18.19 -28.22
N ILE A 1024 17.60 18.77 -29.36
CA ILE A 1024 16.66 19.30 -30.36
C ILE A 1024 16.01 18.20 -31.22
N VAL A 1025 16.79 17.30 -31.84
CA VAL A 1025 16.29 16.32 -32.84
C VAL A 1025 15.24 15.34 -32.28
N SER A 1026 15.33 14.97 -31.00
CA SER A 1026 14.33 14.08 -30.38
C SER A 1026 12.96 14.73 -30.17
N ARG A 1027 12.87 16.06 -30.32
CA ARG A 1027 11.66 16.89 -30.21
C ARG A 1027 11.03 17.22 -31.57
N LEU A 1028 11.72 16.94 -32.68
CA LEU A 1028 11.10 16.91 -34.00
C LEU A 1028 10.23 15.65 -34.08
N LYS A 1029 8.92 15.83 -34.22
CA LYS A 1029 7.91 14.77 -34.24
C LYS A 1029 6.85 15.07 -35.31
N PRO A 1030 6.12 14.05 -35.81
CA PRO A 1030 5.02 14.27 -36.76
C PRO A 1030 3.90 15.11 -36.14
N ASP A 1031 3.25 15.94 -36.95
CA ASP A 1031 2.22 16.90 -36.52
C ASP A 1031 1.05 16.24 -35.76
N TRP A 1032 0.70 14.98 -36.09
CA TRP A 1032 -0.35 14.22 -35.38
C TRP A 1032 0.01 13.89 -33.91
N VAL A 1033 1.27 14.05 -33.50
CA VAL A 1033 1.73 13.83 -32.12
C VAL A 1033 1.53 15.10 -31.30
N LEU A 1034 0.27 15.41 -30.95
CA LEU A 1034 -0.11 16.63 -30.23
C LEU A 1034 0.47 16.67 -28.79
N ARG A 1035 1.67 17.26 -28.64
CA ARG A 1035 2.35 17.48 -27.36
C ARG A 1035 2.98 18.88 -27.27
N ARG A 1036 3.18 19.35 -26.03
CA ARG A 1036 3.83 20.65 -25.72
C ARG A 1036 5.36 20.62 -25.84
N ASP A 1037 5.98 19.45 -25.90
CA ASP A 1037 7.42 19.28 -26.04
C ASP A 1037 7.90 19.21 -27.49
N ASN A 1038 7.01 19.12 -28.48
CA ASN A 1038 7.36 19.21 -29.90
C ASN A 1038 8.04 20.57 -30.21
N MET A 1039 8.99 20.57 -31.14
CA MET A 1039 9.53 21.79 -31.75
C MET A 1039 8.85 22.02 -33.11
N GLU A 1040 8.62 23.28 -33.46
CA GLU A 1040 8.30 23.71 -34.83
C GLU A 1040 9.54 23.55 -35.74
N GLU A 1041 9.35 23.61 -37.06
CA GLU A 1041 10.45 23.41 -38.02
C GLU A 1041 11.48 24.57 -37.94
N ILE A 1042 12.76 24.24 -37.91
CA ILE A 1042 13.83 25.23 -37.73
C ILE A 1042 13.92 26.12 -38.97
N THR A 1043 13.66 27.41 -38.80
CA THR A 1043 13.74 28.43 -39.87
C THR A 1043 15.13 29.03 -40.03
N ASN A 1044 15.98 29.01 -38.99
CA ASN A 1044 17.34 29.55 -39.05
C ASN A 1044 18.33 28.54 -39.67
N PRO A 1045 18.99 28.85 -40.80
CA PRO A 1045 19.91 27.92 -41.46
C PRO A 1045 21.16 27.57 -40.65
N LEU A 1046 21.66 28.49 -39.81
CA LEU A 1046 22.79 28.19 -38.91
C LEU A 1046 22.40 27.19 -37.83
N GLN A 1047 21.23 27.39 -37.20
CA GLN A 1047 20.70 26.48 -36.18
C GLN A 1047 20.39 25.09 -36.77
N ALA A 1048 19.87 25.05 -38.01
CA ALA A 1048 19.57 23.81 -38.70
C ALA A 1048 20.83 22.98 -39.01
N ILE A 1049 21.94 23.61 -39.44
CA ILE A 1049 23.20 22.88 -39.69
C ILE A 1049 23.97 22.55 -38.39
N GLN A 1050 23.91 23.40 -37.37
CA GLN A 1050 24.43 23.08 -36.03
C GLN A 1050 23.75 21.83 -35.45
N MET A 1051 22.46 21.64 -35.70
CA MET A 1051 21.74 20.43 -35.30
C MET A 1051 22.27 19.16 -35.98
N VAL A 1052 22.71 19.23 -37.25
CA VAL A 1052 23.37 18.10 -37.95
C VAL A 1052 24.73 17.79 -37.30
N MET A 1053 25.51 18.82 -36.99
CA MET A 1053 26.80 18.68 -36.29
C MET A 1053 26.64 18.04 -34.91
N ASP A 1054 25.65 18.50 -34.12
CA ASP A 1054 25.27 17.93 -32.82
C ASP A 1054 24.89 16.44 -32.95
N THR A 1055 24.18 16.01 -34.01
CA THR A 1055 23.85 14.58 -34.22
C THR A 1055 25.03 13.72 -34.60
N LEU A 1056 25.96 14.23 -35.40
CA LEU A 1056 27.17 13.50 -35.78
C LEU A 1056 28.25 13.53 -34.69
N GLY A 1057 28.10 14.38 -33.67
CA GLY A 1057 29.07 14.56 -32.59
C GLY A 1057 30.36 15.26 -33.05
N ILE A 1058 30.28 16.06 -34.12
CA ILE A 1058 31.43 16.79 -34.67
C ILE A 1058 31.59 18.11 -33.89
N PRO A 1059 32.77 18.43 -33.33
CA PRO A 1059 32.99 19.69 -32.62
C PRO A 1059 33.01 20.90 -33.57
N TYR A 1060 32.48 22.03 -33.08
CA TYR A 1060 32.35 23.30 -33.81
C TYR A 1060 32.21 24.50 -32.86
#